data_AF-A0A2S2PNG7-F1
#
_entry.id   AF-A0A2S2PNG7-F1
#
_cell.length_a   1.000
_cell.length_b   1.000
_cell.length_c   1.000
_cell.angle_alpha   90.00
_cell.angle_beta   90.00
_cell.angle_gamma   90.00
#
_symmetry.space_group_name_H-M   'P 1'
#
loop_
_entity.id
_entity.type
_entity.pdbx_description
1 polymer ?
#
loop_
_entity_poly.entity_id
_entity_poly.type
_entity_poly.pdbx_seq_one_letter_code
_entity_poly.pdbx_strand_id
1 'polypeptide(L)'
;MKSLTIMSLVLSELTIIRKMIFDFMNKHSSIHKGHSTTLNNSSPKLKKLMELLSIIKVTDTCLIFVDRRTTAKLLYHYIKDFIHEYNQKNIICEFIVGARGIFSPDCKEMVYKKQQNNDIIKKFNDNIINVLITSEVLEEGVDIQTCNYVIRYDSPKNFPSYIQSKGRARSAESKFIVMVPNQVKFQKIQSEYNKMEEEIVKILVDNDIDDENNDENMTEVFKTKCAILTHDAAISIINRYCFSLPQDRFTDLIPEWYIAQNNNKFKKYKLKLPINSVIKTPIDGIFCANKKNAKKSAAFNACIELYKVGALDEYLLPISIKNNAIFNDLNWFPHWDETDIEASNYKLKAGTNKMKRMVHIESPTHLHGSYPQVNKPSYLHVLHCVPDYIQLEECKYETFDKLLKLNKEFGILTSNKLPQVSNFPIFLPFGNVNVSIIVNVEIMNLDHKSHKKLENFHNKLFVDVLGIKDFIARNYNNEDNSYLVVPISFAENIYKLDWNVINIDKFVETEEPTMEQRNSKFYEEYLKIPNVISPWYRNIIPIQRYVVTDVYLDMTPESSFPTSEYDTYATYFSDKYSIHITHKNQPMIKVKSLGVSKINYLIPRISSGKVDKRSEYIEILIPEFCTWHKFPSAYWLKALMLPTILYRLEKLLLAEDLLVKVNSICDIEVEGDTNTEDTVKIEDFSGFHEGKKKNILLPISETLKYIENSHGNNIVSEWNSNNFPIDIERQKKHNNVRCSKLSYIYVRCK
;
A
#
# COMPACT_ATOMS: atom_id res chain seq x y z
N MET A 1 -21.35 -27.96 20.68
CA MET A 1 -20.34 -28.97 20.28
C MET A 1 -20.97 -30.28 19.78
N LYS A 2 -21.92 -30.92 20.47
CA LYS A 2 -22.49 -32.22 20.06
C LYS A 2 -23.20 -32.25 18.68
N SER A 3 -23.80 -31.15 18.22
CA SER A 3 -24.46 -31.09 16.90
C SER A 3 -23.48 -31.01 15.72
N LEU A 4 -22.32 -30.36 15.92
CA LEU A 4 -21.26 -30.25 14.92
C LEU A 4 -20.57 -31.60 14.69
N THR A 5 -20.36 -32.39 15.74
CA THR A 5 -19.80 -33.73 15.62
C THR A 5 -20.74 -34.72 14.93
N ILE A 6 -22.05 -34.61 15.14
CA ILE A 6 -23.04 -35.43 14.42
C ILE A 6 -23.04 -35.06 12.93
N MET A 7 -23.01 -33.78 12.59
CA MET A 7 -22.93 -33.33 11.19
C MET A 7 -21.64 -33.79 10.50
N SER A 8 -20.49 -33.74 11.17
CA SER A 8 -19.24 -34.25 10.59
C SER A 8 -19.28 -35.77 10.36
N LEU A 9 -19.99 -36.51 11.23
CA LEU A 9 -20.12 -37.96 11.11
C LEU A 9 -21.05 -38.33 9.94
N VAL A 10 -22.18 -37.63 9.79
CA VAL A 10 -23.09 -37.78 8.64
C VAL A 10 -22.40 -37.40 7.32
N LEU A 11 -21.59 -36.34 7.32
CA LEU A 11 -20.84 -35.94 6.14
C LEU A 11 -19.82 -37.02 5.73
N SER A 12 -19.16 -37.62 6.73
CA SER A 12 -18.19 -38.70 6.53
C SER A 12 -18.86 -39.94 5.92
N GLU A 13 -20.00 -40.37 6.47
CA GLU A 13 -20.82 -41.47 5.95
C GLU A 13 -21.25 -41.23 4.48
N LEU A 14 -21.75 -40.03 4.18
CA LEU A 14 -22.13 -39.66 2.81
C LEU A 14 -20.94 -39.69 1.85
N THR A 15 -19.76 -39.27 2.29
CA THR A 15 -18.55 -39.33 1.43
C THR A 15 -18.10 -40.75 1.15
N ILE A 16 -18.29 -41.69 2.10
CA ILE A 16 -18.00 -43.11 1.92
C ILE A 16 -18.97 -43.72 0.91
N ILE A 17 -20.28 -43.48 1.08
CA ILE A 17 -21.31 -43.94 0.13
C ILE A 17 -21.03 -43.41 -1.28
N ARG A 18 -20.66 -42.13 -1.41
CA ARG A 18 -20.30 -41.52 -2.70
C ARG A 18 -19.12 -42.24 -3.34
N LYS A 19 -18.07 -42.55 -2.57
CA LYS A 19 -16.89 -43.27 -3.05
C LYS A 19 -17.24 -44.69 -3.48
N MET A 20 -18.09 -45.39 -2.72
CA MET A 20 -18.58 -46.71 -3.10
C MET A 20 -19.37 -46.69 -4.41
N ILE A 21 -20.24 -45.70 -4.63
CA ILE A 21 -20.99 -45.54 -5.88
C ILE A 21 -20.03 -45.24 -7.04
N PHE A 22 -19.06 -44.35 -6.84
CA PHE A 22 -18.06 -44.00 -7.86
C PHE A 22 -17.20 -45.22 -8.24
N ASP A 23 -16.75 -45.99 -7.25
CA ASP A 23 -15.95 -47.20 -7.47
C ASP A 23 -16.78 -48.31 -8.13
N PHE A 24 -18.07 -48.42 -7.80
CA PHE A 24 -19.01 -49.32 -8.47
C PHE A 24 -19.23 -48.90 -9.94
N MET A 25 -19.47 -47.62 -10.21
CA MET A 25 -19.59 -47.09 -11.57
C MET A 25 -18.32 -47.32 -12.39
N ASN A 26 -17.14 -47.13 -11.79
CA ASN A 26 -15.87 -47.36 -12.47
C ASN A 26 -15.57 -48.84 -12.69
N LYS A 27 -15.88 -49.73 -11.74
CA LYS A 27 -15.74 -51.19 -11.92
C LYS A 27 -16.62 -51.72 -13.06
N HIS A 28 -17.81 -51.14 -13.26
CA HIS A 28 -18.71 -51.50 -14.34
C HIS A 28 -18.54 -50.66 -15.62
N SER A 29 -17.58 -49.72 -15.67
CA SER A 29 -17.29 -48.91 -16.87
C SER A 29 -16.78 -49.74 -18.05
N SER A 30 -16.18 -50.90 -17.77
CA SER A 30 -15.67 -51.85 -18.77
C SER A 30 -16.76 -52.56 -19.56
N ILE A 31 -18.00 -52.63 -19.03
CA ILE A 31 -19.16 -53.21 -19.74
C ILE A 31 -19.60 -52.32 -20.90
N HIS A 32 -19.22 -51.03 -20.91
CA HIS A 32 -19.59 -50.06 -21.93
C HIS A 32 -18.52 -49.81 -23.01
N LYS A 33 -17.39 -50.54 -23.01
CA LYS A 33 -16.30 -50.35 -23.99
C LYS A 33 -16.70 -50.59 -25.47
N GLY A 34 -17.85 -51.22 -25.73
CA GLY A 34 -18.42 -51.38 -27.08
C GLY A 34 -19.50 -50.36 -27.46
N HIS A 35 -19.85 -49.43 -26.57
CA HIS A 35 -20.83 -48.37 -26.83
C HIS A 35 -20.11 -47.04 -27.06
N SER A 36 -19.79 -46.72 -28.31
CA SER A 36 -19.50 -45.33 -28.75
C SER A 36 -20.78 -44.49 -28.69
N THR A 37 -21.25 -44.21 -27.48
CA THR A 37 -22.57 -43.61 -27.21
C THR A 37 -22.57 -42.10 -27.00
N THR A 38 -21.54 -41.38 -27.42
CA THR A 38 -21.53 -39.91 -27.34
C THR A 38 -22.09 -39.29 -28.63
N LEU A 39 -21.61 -39.67 -29.81
CA LEU A 39 -22.16 -39.12 -31.06
C LEU A 39 -23.40 -39.86 -31.56
N ASN A 40 -23.43 -41.19 -31.52
CA ASN A 40 -24.49 -41.97 -32.18
C ASN A 40 -25.89 -41.73 -31.61
N ASN A 41 -26.01 -41.54 -30.28
CA ASN A 41 -27.26 -41.29 -29.56
C ASN A 41 -27.55 -39.81 -29.27
N SER A 42 -26.80 -38.89 -29.86
CA SER A 42 -27.00 -37.45 -29.66
C SER A 42 -28.11 -36.86 -30.53
N SER A 43 -28.72 -35.76 -30.06
CA SER A 43 -29.73 -35.04 -30.83
C SER A 43 -29.15 -34.52 -32.16
N PRO A 44 -29.92 -34.50 -33.26
CA PRO A 44 -29.43 -34.02 -34.55
C PRO A 44 -28.99 -32.55 -34.51
N LYS A 45 -29.59 -31.75 -33.61
CA LYS A 45 -29.20 -30.36 -33.34
C LYS A 45 -27.79 -30.27 -32.77
N LEU A 46 -27.44 -31.16 -31.84
CA LEU A 46 -26.11 -31.25 -31.26
C LEU A 46 -25.09 -31.73 -32.30
N LYS A 47 -25.44 -32.72 -33.13
CA LYS A 47 -24.56 -33.19 -34.22
C LYS A 47 -24.17 -32.05 -35.16
N LYS A 48 -25.15 -31.25 -35.60
CA LYS A 48 -24.89 -30.07 -36.44
C LYS A 48 -24.04 -29.01 -35.72
N LEU A 49 -24.20 -28.85 -34.41
CA LEU A 49 -23.35 -27.93 -33.64
C LEU A 49 -21.90 -28.41 -33.67
N MET A 50 -21.66 -29.70 -33.48
CA MET A 50 -20.32 -30.28 -33.54
C MET A 50 -19.70 -30.19 -34.93
N GLU A 51 -20.49 -30.37 -36.00
CA GLU A 51 -20.05 -30.13 -37.38
C GLU A 51 -19.64 -28.67 -37.62
N LEU A 52 -20.33 -27.70 -37.01
CA LEU A 52 -19.95 -26.29 -37.12
C LEU A 52 -18.68 -25.99 -36.32
N LEU A 53 -18.54 -26.59 -35.14
CA LEU A 53 -17.37 -26.42 -34.28
C LEU A 53 -16.11 -27.07 -34.89
N SER A 54 -16.24 -28.16 -35.63
CA SER A 54 -15.10 -28.84 -36.28
C SER A 54 -14.47 -28.04 -37.43
N ILE A 55 -15.19 -27.04 -37.97
CA ILE A 55 -14.71 -26.16 -39.06
C ILE A 55 -13.87 -24.98 -38.51
N ILE A 56 -13.93 -24.72 -37.19
CA ILE A 56 -13.34 -23.53 -36.56
C ILE A 56 -11.80 -23.63 -36.48
N LYS A 57 -11.10 -22.54 -36.82
CA LYS A 57 -9.65 -22.44 -36.70
C LYS A 57 -9.23 -22.04 -35.27
N VAL A 58 -7.97 -22.24 -34.92
CA VAL A 58 -7.41 -21.87 -33.60
C VAL A 58 -7.52 -20.36 -33.31
N THR A 59 -7.54 -19.53 -34.34
CA THR A 59 -7.65 -18.07 -34.23
C THR A 59 -9.08 -17.56 -34.15
N ASP A 60 -10.07 -18.42 -34.41
CA ASP A 60 -11.46 -17.99 -34.55
C ASP A 60 -12.15 -17.99 -33.18
N THR A 61 -12.87 -16.92 -32.91
CA THR A 61 -13.66 -16.77 -31.68
C THR A 61 -15.11 -17.12 -31.93
N CYS A 62 -15.70 -17.93 -31.05
CA CYS A 62 -17.06 -18.44 -31.18
C CYS A 62 -17.87 -18.22 -29.91
N LEU A 63 -19.04 -17.60 -30.06
CA LEU A 63 -19.97 -17.33 -28.98
C LEU A 63 -21.27 -18.11 -29.20
N ILE A 64 -21.62 -18.98 -28.24
CA ILE A 64 -22.82 -19.83 -28.32
C ILE A 64 -23.87 -19.35 -27.31
N PHE A 65 -25.00 -18.85 -27.78
CA PHE A 65 -26.13 -18.44 -26.94
C PHE A 65 -27.14 -19.56 -26.74
N VAL A 66 -27.56 -19.75 -25.50
CA VAL A 66 -28.51 -20.79 -25.08
C VAL A 66 -29.55 -20.21 -24.13
N ASP A 67 -30.80 -20.67 -24.20
CA ASP A 67 -31.87 -20.11 -23.35
C ASP A 67 -31.73 -20.54 -21.88
N ARG A 68 -31.45 -21.83 -21.66
CA ARG A 68 -31.40 -22.41 -20.31
C ARG A 68 -29.97 -22.48 -19.77
N ARG A 69 -29.85 -22.26 -18.47
CA ARG A 69 -28.57 -22.36 -17.73
C ARG A 69 -28.05 -23.79 -17.66
N THR A 70 -28.97 -24.74 -17.56
CA THR A 70 -28.66 -26.17 -17.50
C THR A 70 -28.11 -26.67 -18.82
N THR A 71 -28.66 -26.21 -19.95
CA THR A 71 -28.20 -26.59 -21.29
C THR A 71 -26.81 -26.04 -21.58
N ALA A 72 -26.47 -24.82 -21.14
CA ALA A 72 -25.11 -24.30 -21.26
C ALA A 72 -24.06 -25.20 -20.56
N LYS A 73 -24.35 -25.66 -19.34
CA LYS A 73 -23.48 -26.59 -18.60
C LYS A 73 -23.36 -27.95 -19.25
N LEU A 74 -24.49 -28.50 -19.72
CA LEU A 74 -24.48 -29.79 -20.41
C LEU A 74 -23.68 -29.71 -21.70
N LEU A 75 -23.89 -28.66 -22.51
CA LEU A 75 -23.14 -28.43 -23.75
C LEU A 75 -21.64 -28.32 -23.50
N TYR A 76 -21.22 -27.63 -22.43
CA TYR A 76 -19.82 -27.55 -22.04
C TYR A 76 -19.20 -28.94 -21.81
N HIS A 77 -19.87 -29.79 -21.02
CA HIS A 77 -19.38 -31.15 -20.77
C HIS A 77 -19.38 -32.02 -22.03
N TYR A 78 -20.43 -31.94 -22.86
CA TYR A 78 -20.48 -32.67 -24.12
C TYR A 78 -19.40 -32.24 -25.12
N ILE A 79 -19.11 -30.93 -25.22
CA ILE A 79 -18.06 -30.41 -26.09
C ILE A 79 -16.68 -30.84 -25.55
N LYS A 80 -16.49 -30.85 -24.23
CA LYS A 80 -15.25 -31.34 -23.61
C LYS A 80 -15.01 -32.82 -23.89
N ASP A 81 -16.04 -33.65 -23.75
CA ASP A 81 -15.96 -35.08 -24.07
C ASP A 81 -15.67 -35.29 -25.56
N PHE A 82 -16.29 -34.50 -26.44
CA PHE A 82 -16.03 -34.51 -27.88
C PHE A 82 -14.59 -34.10 -28.22
N ILE A 83 -14.03 -33.09 -27.56
CA ILE A 83 -12.64 -32.67 -27.72
C ILE A 83 -11.68 -33.82 -27.34
N HIS A 84 -11.99 -34.53 -26.26
CA HIS A 84 -11.19 -35.69 -25.83
C HIS A 84 -11.29 -36.87 -26.80
N GLU A 85 -12.49 -37.15 -27.33
CA GLU A 85 -12.75 -38.28 -28.23
C GLU A 85 -12.14 -38.06 -29.63
N TYR A 86 -12.24 -36.85 -30.17
CA TYR A 86 -11.75 -36.50 -31.52
C TYR A 86 -10.42 -35.74 -31.51
N ASN A 87 -9.79 -35.60 -30.33
CA ASN A 87 -8.48 -35.00 -30.12
C ASN A 87 -8.30 -33.60 -30.75
N GLN A 88 -9.35 -32.79 -30.73
CA GLN A 88 -9.36 -31.44 -31.32
C GLN A 88 -8.72 -30.41 -30.38
N LYS A 89 -7.38 -30.31 -30.40
CA LYS A 89 -6.63 -29.35 -29.57
C LYS A 89 -6.92 -27.87 -29.88
N ASN A 90 -7.62 -27.59 -30.97
CA ASN A 90 -7.88 -26.23 -31.47
C ASN A 90 -9.04 -25.52 -30.74
N ILE A 91 -9.80 -26.25 -29.94
CA ILE A 91 -11.01 -25.76 -29.27
C ILE A 91 -10.77 -25.72 -27.77
N ILE A 92 -10.70 -24.51 -27.22
CA ILE A 92 -10.72 -24.28 -25.77
C ILE A 92 -12.10 -23.68 -25.45
N CYS A 93 -12.92 -24.47 -24.76
CA CYS A 93 -14.28 -24.09 -24.42
C CYS A 93 -14.42 -23.72 -22.95
N GLU A 94 -15.25 -22.73 -22.63
CA GLU A 94 -15.68 -22.38 -21.27
C GLU A 94 -17.16 -21.96 -21.29
N PHE A 95 -17.81 -21.86 -20.12
CA PHE A 95 -19.21 -21.42 -20.03
C PHE A 95 -19.42 -20.29 -19.03
N ILE A 96 -20.40 -19.42 -19.31
CA ILE A 96 -20.87 -18.37 -18.41
C ILE A 96 -22.38 -18.48 -18.22
N VAL A 97 -22.79 -18.46 -16.96
CA VAL A 97 -24.20 -18.63 -16.57
C VAL A 97 -24.56 -17.60 -15.50
N GLY A 98 -25.78 -17.07 -15.58
CA GLY A 98 -26.29 -16.05 -14.66
C GLY A 98 -26.57 -16.56 -13.26
N ALA A 99 -26.28 -15.73 -12.25
CA ALA A 99 -26.50 -16.04 -10.84
C ALA A 99 -27.91 -15.68 -10.32
N ARG A 100 -28.78 -15.04 -11.12
CA ARG A 100 -30.11 -14.58 -10.68
C ARG A 100 -31.02 -15.77 -10.32
N GLY A 101 -31.24 -16.03 -9.03
CA GLY A 101 -32.33 -16.91 -8.58
C GLY A 101 -31.98 -18.10 -7.68
N ILE A 102 -30.79 -18.17 -7.06
CA ILE A 102 -30.49 -19.24 -6.07
C ILE A 102 -30.13 -18.71 -4.67
N PHE A 103 -29.78 -17.43 -4.54
CA PHE A 103 -29.25 -16.87 -3.29
C PHE A 103 -29.86 -15.51 -2.98
N SER A 104 -29.98 -15.21 -1.68
CA SER A 104 -30.27 -13.86 -1.21
C SER A 104 -29.19 -12.88 -1.72
N PRO A 105 -29.54 -11.60 -1.95
CA PRO A 105 -28.64 -10.60 -2.54
C PRO A 105 -27.32 -10.38 -1.77
N ASP A 106 -27.21 -10.82 -0.51
CA ASP A 106 -26.06 -10.57 0.37
C ASP A 106 -25.07 -11.75 0.50
N CYS A 107 -25.19 -12.81 -0.31
CA CYS A 107 -24.28 -13.96 -0.22
C CYS A 107 -22.92 -13.69 -0.90
N LYS A 108 -21.82 -13.91 -0.17
CA LYS A 108 -20.42 -13.89 -0.68
C LYS A 108 -20.20 -14.75 -1.93
N GLU A 109 -20.98 -15.81 -2.10
CA GLU A 109 -20.95 -16.68 -3.30
C GLU A 109 -21.32 -15.95 -4.60
N MET A 110 -22.20 -14.96 -4.55
CA MET A 110 -22.58 -14.18 -5.73
C MET A 110 -21.44 -13.28 -6.19
N VAL A 111 -20.71 -12.69 -5.24
CA VAL A 111 -19.50 -11.90 -5.51
C VAL A 111 -18.42 -12.78 -6.13
N TYR A 112 -18.20 -13.98 -5.59
CA TYR A 112 -17.24 -14.94 -6.12
C TYR A 112 -17.58 -15.37 -7.56
N LYS A 113 -18.84 -15.74 -7.84
CA LYS A 113 -19.28 -16.09 -9.19
C LYS A 113 -19.17 -14.94 -10.18
N LYS A 114 -19.41 -13.70 -9.73
CA LYS A 114 -19.22 -12.51 -10.57
C LYS A 114 -17.74 -12.30 -10.91
N GLN A 115 -16.84 -12.49 -9.94
CA GLN A 115 -15.39 -12.45 -10.18
C GLN A 115 -14.97 -13.55 -11.17
N GLN A 116 -15.43 -14.78 -10.98
CA GLN A 116 -15.16 -15.89 -11.89
C GLN A 116 -15.64 -15.60 -13.32
N ASN A 117 -16.87 -15.09 -13.48
CA ASN A 117 -17.40 -14.73 -14.80
C ASN A 117 -16.54 -13.63 -15.45
N ASN A 118 -16.13 -12.61 -14.69
CA ASN A 118 -15.25 -11.55 -15.19
C ASN A 118 -13.88 -12.06 -15.63
N ASP A 119 -13.32 -13.04 -14.90
CA ASP A 119 -12.03 -13.63 -15.26
C ASP A 119 -12.14 -14.50 -16.52
N ILE A 120 -13.25 -15.21 -16.72
CA ILE A 120 -13.53 -15.93 -17.97
C ILE A 120 -13.69 -14.95 -19.14
N ILE A 121 -14.38 -13.82 -18.95
CA ILE A 121 -14.51 -12.78 -19.99
C ILE A 121 -13.14 -12.22 -20.38
N LYS A 122 -12.26 -11.96 -19.41
CA LYS A 122 -10.89 -11.51 -19.70
C LYS A 122 -10.11 -12.54 -20.51
N LYS A 123 -10.12 -13.81 -20.07
CA LYS A 123 -9.46 -14.90 -20.81
C LYS A 123 -10.01 -15.07 -22.23
N PHE A 124 -11.31 -14.82 -22.41
CA PHE A 124 -11.91 -14.80 -23.74
C PHE A 124 -11.40 -13.62 -24.56
N ASN A 125 -11.40 -12.38 -24.03
CA ASN A 125 -10.87 -11.21 -24.72
C ASN A 125 -9.35 -11.28 -25.02
N ASP A 126 -8.59 -12.00 -24.20
CA ASP A 126 -7.16 -12.27 -24.40
C ASP A 126 -6.90 -13.43 -25.40
N ASN A 127 -7.95 -13.99 -26.04
CA ASN A 127 -7.89 -15.14 -26.96
C ASN A 127 -7.27 -16.42 -26.37
N ILE A 128 -7.33 -16.58 -25.05
CA ILE A 128 -6.95 -17.84 -24.37
C ILE A 128 -8.07 -18.86 -24.52
N ILE A 129 -9.32 -18.39 -24.54
CA ILE A 129 -10.53 -19.20 -24.72
C ILE A 129 -11.12 -18.84 -26.08
N ASN A 130 -11.35 -19.86 -26.92
CA ASN A 130 -11.88 -19.67 -28.27
C ASN A 130 -13.40 -19.81 -28.34
N VAL A 131 -13.97 -20.72 -27.54
CA VAL A 131 -15.42 -21.02 -27.56
C VAL A 131 -16.05 -20.69 -26.22
N LEU A 132 -17.02 -19.77 -26.21
CA LEU A 132 -17.73 -19.38 -25.01
C LEU A 132 -19.22 -19.72 -25.11
N ILE A 133 -19.70 -20.54 -24.18
CA ILE A 133 -21.10 -20.94 -24.10
C ILE A 133 -21.79 -20.09 -23.04
N THR A 134 -22.81 -19.34 -23.42
CA THR A 134 -23.47 -18.39 -22.53
C THR A 134 -24.98 -18.51 -22.55
N SER A 135 -25.60 -18.23 -21.40
CA SER A 135 -27.02 -17.89 -21.34
C SER A 135 -27.28 -16.43 -21.77
N GLU A 136 -28.53 -15.95 -21.64
CA GLU A 136 -28.98 -14.56 -21.91
C GLU A 136 -28.15 -13.45 -21.22
N VAL A 137 -27.26 -13.78 -20.27
CA VAL A 137 -26.46 -12.83 -19.48
C VAL A 137 -25.49 -12.00 -20.30
N LEU A 138 -24.95 -12.56 -21.39
CA LEU A 138 -23.99 -11.87 -22.25
C LEU A 138 -24.66 -11.22 -23.47
N GLU A 139 -25.99 -11.26 -23.57
CA GLU A 139 -26.70 -10.52 -24.61
C GLU A 139 -26.54 -9.01 -24.37
N GLU A 140 -26.69 -8.57 -23.12
CA GLU A 140 -26.76 -7.15 -22.75
C GLU A 140 -25.67 -6.72 -21.74
N GLY A 141 -25.11 -5.52 -21.91
CA GLY A 141 -24.36 -4.81 -20.86
C GLY A 141 -22.95 -5.31 -20.54
N VAL A 142 -22.41 -6.29 -21.28
CA VAL A 142 -21.04 -6.78 -21.12
C VAL A 142 -20.21 -6.49 -22.37
N ASP A 143 -19.00 -5.96 -22.18
CA ASP A 143 -18.04 -5.67 -23.24
C ASP A 143 -17.24 -6.94 -23.60
N ILE A 144 -17.39 -7.38 -24.84
CA ILE A 144 -16.83 -8.63 -25.37
C ILE A 144 -16.23 -8.29 -26.74
N GLN A 145 -15.05 -8.82 -27.03
CA GLN A 145 -14.43 -8.66 -28.35
C GLN A 145 -15.33 -9.15 -29.50
N THR A 146 -15.11 -8.59 -30.69
CA THR A 146 -15.86 -8.94 -31.90
C THR A 146 -15.62 -10.40 -32.26
N CYS A 147 -16.69 -11.21 -32.33
CA CYS A 147 -16.58 -12.64 -32.55
C CYS A 147 -16.67 -13.00 -34.05
N ASN A 148 -15.94 -14.05 -34.48
CA ASN A 148 -16.04 -14.57 -35.85
C ASN A 148 -17.32 -15.39 -36.05
N TYR A 149 -17.68 -16.20 -35.05
CA TYR A 149 -18.88 -17.03 -35.08
C TYR A 149 -19.79 -16.67 -33.91
N VAL A 150 -21.05 -16.35 -34.21
CA VAL A 150 -22.07 -16.18 -33.18
C VAL A 150 -23.20 -17.16 -33.47
N ILE A 151 -23.32 -18.18 -32.63
CA ILE A 151 -24.27 -19.28 -32.80
C ILE A 151 -25.35 -19.16 -31.74
N ARG A 152 -26.58 -18.89 -32.14
CA ARG A 152 -27.74 -19.08 -31.26
C ARG A 152 -28.19 -20.53 -31.34
N TYR A 153 -27.95 -21.28 -30.27
CA TYR A 153 -28.46 -22.65 -30.14
C TYR A 153 -29.99 -22.62 -30.06
N ASP A 154 -30.58 -21.68 -29.36
CA ASP A 154 -32.04 -21.53 -29.26
C ASP A 154 -32.53 -20.27 -29.99
N SER A 155 -33.75 -20.35 -30.55
CA SER A 155 -34.35 -19.24 -31.32
C SER A 155 -34.56 -18.02 -30.44
N PRO A 156 -34.20 -16.80 -30.89
CA PRO A 156 -34.48 -15.58 -30.16
C PRO A 156 -35.98 -15.40 -29.93
N LYS A 157 -36.35 -14.91 -28.75
CA LYS A 157 -37.76 -14.66 -28.38
C LYS A 157 -38.22 -13.26 -28.76
N ASN A 158 -37.32 -12.28 -28.67
CA ASN A 158 -37.62 -10.85 -28.78
C ASN A 158 -36.66 -10.16 -29.78
N PHE A 159 -37.12 -9.07 -30.40
CA PHE A 159 -36.33 -8.24 -31.32
C PHE A 159 -35.02 -7.69 -30.70
N PRO A 160 -35.00 -7.16 -29.47
CA PRO A 160 -33.75 -6.68 -28.86
C PRO A 160 -32.70 -7.77 -28.70
N SER A 161 -33.11 -8.97 -28.27
CA SER A 161 -32.21 -10.12 -28.12
C SER A 161 -31.64 -10.56 -29.48
N TYR A 162 -32.43 -10.49 -30.55
CA TYR A 162 -31.97 -10.74 -31.91
C TYR A 162 -30.91 -9.72 -32.35
N ILE A 163 -31.17 -8.41 -32.20
CA ILE A 163 -30.20 -7.36 -32.57
C ILE A 163 -28.94 -7.42 -31.71
N GLN A 164 -29.07 -7.60 -30.39
CA GLN A 164 -27.92 -7.63 -29.49
C GLN A 164 -27.01 -8.82 -29.79
N SER A 165 -27.58 -10.00 -30.08
CA SER A 165 -26.80 -11.17 -30.48
C SER A 165 -26.20 -11.03 -31.87
N LYS A 166 -26.93 -10.48 -32.86
CA LYS A 166 -26.41 -10.12 -34.19
C LYS A 166 -25.25 -9.12 -34.07
N GLY A 167 -25.39 -8.13 -33.20
CA GLY A 167 -24.40 -7.07 -32.96
C GLY A 167 -23.09 -7.52 -32.31
N ARG A 168 -22.95 -8.79 -31.91
CA ARG A 168 -21.67 -9.40 -31.47
C ARG A 168 -20.83 -9.92 -32.64
N ALA A 169 -21.45 -10.16 -33.78
CA ALA A 169 -20.80 -10.51 -35.04
C ALA A 169 -20.61 -9.21 -35.87
N ARG A 170 -19.59 -8.41 -35.52
CA ARG A 170 -19.35 -7.09 -36.15
C ARG A 170 -18.39 -7.13 -37.34
N SER A 171 -17.52 -8.15 -37.42
CA SER A 171 -16.52 -8.23 -38.48
C SER A 171 -17.17 -8.60 -39.82
N ALA A 172 -16.66 -8.07 -40.93
CA ALA A 172 -17.23 -8.34 -42.26
C ALA A 172 -17.27 -9.84 -42.63
N GLU A 173 -16.33 -10.64 -42.10
CA GLU A 173 -16.28 -12.09 -42.31
C GLU A 173 -17.03 -12.90 -41.23
N SER A 174 -17.67 -12.23 -40.26
CA SER A 174 -18.34 -12.92 -39.16
C SER A 174 -19.65 -13.57 -39.60
N LYS A 175 -19.94 -14.75 -39.04
CA LYS A 175 -21.13 -15.54 -39.35
C LYS A 175 -22.06 -15.58 -38.15
N PHE A 176 -23.27 -15.07 -38.33
CA PHE A 176 -24.35 -15.19 -37.38
C PHE A 176 -25.25 -16.38 -37.76
N ILE A 177 -25.30 -17.40 -36.90
CA ILE A 177 -26.00 -18.67 -37.16
C ILE A 177 -27.10 -18.86 -36.11
N VAL A 178 -28.34 -19.06 -36.54
CA VAL A 178 -29.47 -19.35 -35.63
C VAL A 178 -29.98 -20.76 -35.89
N MET A 179 -29.95 -21.60 -34.86
CA MET A 179 -30.48 -22.97 -34.92
C MET A 179 -31.96 -22.99 -34.60
N VAL A 180 -32.78 -23.31 -35.60
CA VAL A 180 -34.25 -23.28 -35.49
C VAL A 180 -34.85 -24.66 -35.83
N PRO A 181 -35.89 -25.11 -35.12
CA PRO A 181 -36.60 -26.35 -35.46
C PRO A 181 -37.37 -26.25 -36.79
N ASN A 182 -37.92 -25.09 -37.16
CA ASN A 182 -38.61 -24.89 -38.43
C ASN A 182 -38.20 -23.55 -39.08
N GLN A 183 -37.58 -23.64 -40.24
CA GLN A 183 -37.00 -22.50 -40.95
C GLN A 183 -38.03 -21.52 -41.50
N VAL A 184 -39.14 -22.00 -42.07
CA VAL A 184 -40.14 -21.15 -42.74
C VAL A 184 -40.80 -20.19 -41.76
N LYS A 185 -41.06 -20.67 -40.53
CA LYS A 185 -41.62 -19.83 -39.47
C LYS A 185 -40.66 -18.72 -39.04
N PHE A 186 -39.37 -19.02 -38.96
CA PHE A 186 -38.37 -18.05 -38.53
C PHE A 186 -38.03 -17.03 -39.63
N GLN A 187 -38.05 -17.42 -40.90
CA GLN A 187 -37.87 -16.46 -42.00
C GLN A 187 -38.91 -15.34 -42.01
N LYS A 188 -40.15 -15.63 -41.61
CA LYS A 188 -41.20 -14.61 -41.43
C LYS A 188 -40.90 -13.66 -40.27
N ILE A 189 -40.47 -14.19 -39.13
CA ILE A 189 -40.10 -13.39 -37.96
C ILE A 189 -38.86 -12.53 -38.26
N GLN A 190 -37.90 -13.07 -39.02
CA GLN A 190 -36.70 -12.35 -39.42
C GLN A 190 -37.00 -11.17 -40.34
N SER A 191 -37.95 -11.32 -41.28
CA SER A 191 -38.33 -10.20 -42.15
C SER A 191 -39.09 -9.11 -41.39
N GLU A 192 -39.86 -9.47 -40.37
CA GLU A 192 -40.46 -8.50 -39.44
C GLU A 192 -39.40 -7.73 -38.65
N TYR A 193 -38.38 -8.43 -38.11
CA TYR A 193 -37.27 -7.78 -37.41
C TYR A 193 -36.47 -6.84 -38.30
N ASN A 194 -36.14 -7.23 -39.54
CA ASN A 194 -35.41 -6.36 -40.46
C ASN A 194 -36.20 -5.08 -40.79
N LYS A 195 -37.52 -5.17 -40.94
CA LYS A 195 -38.37 -3.99 -41.16
C LYS A 195 -38.34 -3.03 -39.97
N MET A 196 -38.42 -3.54 -38.75
CA MET A 196 -38.30 -2.71 -37.53
C MET A 196 -36.93 -2.03 -37.45
N GLU A 197 -35.85 -2.71 -37.84
CA GLU A 197 -34.50 -2.13 -37.89
C GLU A 197 -34.43 -0.95 -38.87
N GLU A 198 -34.98 -1.10 -40.08
CA GLU A 198 -35.04 -0.03 -41.09
C GLU A 198 -35.87 1.18 -40.64
N GLU A 199 -37.02 0.96 -39.99
CA GLU A 199 -37.88 2.02 -39.47
C GLU A 199 -37.18 2.83 -38.37
N ILE A 200 -36.48 2.18 -37.45
CA ILE A 200 -35.73 2.85 -36.37
C ILE A 200 -34.60 3.72 -36.95
N VAL A 201 -33.87 3.21 -37.95
CA VAL A 201 -32.78 3.98 -38.58
C VAL A 201 -33.31 5.24 -39.25
N LYS A 202 -34.45 5.15 -39.96
CA LYS A 202 -35.07 6.33 -40.59
C LYS A 202 -35.46 7.40 -39.57
N ILE A 203 -36.09 7.01 -38.47
CA ILE A 203 -36.52 7.94 -37.41
C ILE A 203 -35.32 8.65 -36.76
N LEU A 204 -34.18 7.97 -36.58
CA LEU A 204 -33.00 8.57 -35.97
C LEU A 204 -32.33 9.58 -36.90
N VAL A 205 -32.25 9.30 -38.20
CA VAL A 205 -31.61 10.20 -39.18
C VAL A 205 -32.41 11.49 -39.40
N ASP A 206 -33.76 11.42 -39.38
CA ASP A 206 -34.61 12.59 -39.58
C ASP A 206 -34.57 13.60 -38.41
N ASN A 207 -34.12 13.19 -37.22
CA ASN A 207 -34.07 14.05 -36.03
C ASN A 207 -32.70 14.73 -35.79
N ASP A 208 -31.64 14.36 -36.51
CA ASP A 208 -30.27 14.87 -36.32
C ASP A 208 -29.88 16.03 -37.27
N ILE A 209 -30.83 16.64 -37.98
CA ILE A 209 -30.60 17.85 -38.79
C ILE A 209 -30.66 19.10 -37.88
N ASP A 210 -29.75 19.18 -36.91
CA ASP A 210 -29.46 20.41 -36.16
C ASP A 210 -28.09 20.96 -36.63
N ASP A 211 -28.11 22.00 -37.48
CA ASP A 211 -27.17 23.14 -37.65
C ASP A 211 -25.63 23.01 -37.38
N GLU A 212 -25.02 21.81 -37.32
CA GLU A 212 -23.60 21.62 -36.92
C GLU A 212 -22.60 21.38 -38.07
N ASN A 213 -23.01 21.38 -39.34
CA ASN A 213 -22.15 21.01 -40.49
C ASN A 213 -21.64 22.21 -41.31
N ASN A 214 -21.26 23.33 -40.69
CA ASN A 214 -20.43 24.35 -41.37
C ASN A 214 -18.97 24.12 -40.99
N ASP A 215 -18.22 23.40 -41.82
CA ASP A 215 -16.79 23.15 -41.61
C ASP A 215 -15.96 24.42 -41.78
N GLU A 216 -15.75 25.19 -40.70
CA GLU A 216 -14.63 26.13 -40.64
C GLU A 216 -13.31 25.32 -40.64
N ASN A 217 -12.62 25.31 -41.78
CA ASN A 217 -11.30 24.67 -41.91
C ASN A 217 -10.24 25.45 -41.13
N MET A 218 -9.89 24.98 -39.93
CA MET A 218 -8.73 25.47 -39.18
C MET A 218 -7.44 24.84 -39.75
N THR A 219 -6.57 25.66 -40.35
CA THR A 219 -5.36 25.22 -41.07
C THR A 219 -4.06 25.31 -40.25
N GLU A 220 -4.13 25.71 -38.98
CA GLU A 220 -2.93 25.81 -38.13
C GLU A 220 -2.41 24.42 -37.75
N VAL A 221 -1.10 24.23 -37.90
CA VAL A 221 -0.42 22.97 -37.66
C VAL A 221 0.87 23.25 -36.88
N PHE A 222 1.07 22.57 -35.76
CA PHE A 222 2.30 22.68 -34.96
C PHE A 222 3.18 21.46 -35.20
N LYS A 223 4.46 21.68 -35.56
CA LYS A 223 5.41 20.59 -35.86
C LYS A 223 6.48 20.51 -34.77
N THR A 224 6.66 19.32 -34.20
CA THR A 224 7.86 18.97 -33.42
C THR A 224 8.90 18.35 -34.37
N LYS A 225 10.06 17.93 -33.83
CA LYS A 225 11.09 17.25 -34.65
C LYS A 225 10.57 15.97 -35.32
N CYS A 226 9.63 15.28 -34.69
CA CYS A 226 9.18 13.94 -35.11
C CYS A 226 7.67 13.83 -35.37
N ALA A 227 6.83 14.80 -34.96
CA ALA A 227 5.38 14.69 -35.04
C ALA A 227 4.69 16.01 -35.46
N ILE A 228 3.47 15.86 -35.97
CA ILE A 228 2.62 16.95 -36.46
C ILE A 228 1.34 16.97 -35.62
N LEU A 229 1.10 18.07 -34.91
CA LEU A 229 -0.13 18.30 -34.16
C LEU A 229 -1.16 19.00 -35.04
N THR A 230 -2.34 18.39 -35.18
CA THR A 230 -3.53 18.98 -35.81
C THR A 230 -4.62 19.23 -34.78
N HIS A 231 -5.55 20.14 -35.08
CA HIS A 231 -6.68 20.45 -34.18
C HIS A 231 -7.58 19.25 -33.88
N ASP A 232 -7.70 18.30 -34.83
CA ASP A 232 -8.50 17.08 -34.64
C ASP A 232 -7.85 16.09 -33.67
N ALA A 233 -6.52 15.98 -33.70
CA ALA A 233 -5.78 15.09 -32.82
C ALA A 233 -5.65 15.64 -31.39
N ALA A 234 -5.74 16.96 -31.20
CA ALA A 234 -5.45 17.62 -29.93
C ALA A 234 -6.31 17.10 -28.75
N ILE A 235 -7.62 16.91 -28.95
CA ILE A 235 -8.52 16.41 -27.88
C ILE A 235 -8.11 14.99 -27.46
N SER A 236 -7.75 14.14 -28.42
CA SER A 236 -7.33 12.76 -28.16
C SER A 236 -6.03 12.72 -27.34
N ILE A 237 -5.05 13.56 -27.69
CA ILE A 237 -3.76 13.65 -26.99
C ILE A 237 -3.96 14.13 -25.55
N ILE A 238 -4.81 15.13 -25.32
CA ILE A 238 -5.12 15.61 -23.96
C ILE A 238 -5.80 14.54 -23.14
N ASN A 239 -6.81 13.87 -23.70
CA ASN A 239 -7.48 12.79 -22.98
C ASN A 239 -6.48 11.69 -22.63
N ARG A 240 -5.61 11.30 -23.57
CA ARG A 240 -4.54 10.33 -23.33
C ARG A 240 -3.57 10.79 -22.23
N TYR A 241 -3.22 12.07 -22.19
CA TYR A 241 -2.43 12.65 -21.10
C TYR A 241 -3.18 12.60 -19.76
N CYS A 242 -4.44 13.01 -19.70
CA CYS A 242 -5.26 12.94 -18.48
C CYS A 242 -5.44 11.50 -17.97
N PHE A 243 -5.48 10.51 -18.85
CA PHE A 243 -5.47 9.08 -18.49
C PHE A 243 -4.11 8.56 -18.04
N SER A 244 -3.01 9.20 -18.47
CA SER A 244 -1.67 8.85 -18.01
C SER A 244 -1.36 9.35 -16.60
N LEU A 245 -2.12 10.34 -16.12
CA LEU A 245 -2.01 10.85 -14.76
C LEU A 245 -2.42 9.78 -13.74
N PRO A 246 -1.91 9.85 -12.49
CA PRO A 246 -2.29 8.92 -11.44
C PRO A 246 -3.78 9.08 -11.10
N GLN A 247 -4.57 8.02 -11.32
CA GLN A 247 -6.01 7.96 -11.07
C GLN A 247 -6.34 7.01 -9.91
N ASP A 248 -7.31 7.38 -9.07
CA ASP A 248 -7.88 6.48 -8.06
C ASP A 248 -8.92 5.54 -8.70
N ARG A 249 -9.30 4.46 -8.03
CA ARG A 249 -10.31 3.50 -8.50
C ARG A 249 -11.69 4.14 -8.70
N PHE A 250 -11.96 5.25 -8.04
CA PHE A 250 -13.27 5.91 -8.03
C PHE A 250 -13.30 7.21 -8.85
N THR A 251 -12.16 7.67 -9.39
CA THR A 251 -12.06 8.95 -10.09
C THR A 251 -11.42 8.81 -11.47
N ASP A 252 -12.21 9.11 -12.50
CA ASP A 252 -11.71 9.29 -13.85
C ASP A 252 -11.27 10.75 -14.01
N LEU A 253 -9.98 10.99 -14.26
CA LEU A 253 -9.46 12.34 -14.47
C LEU A 253 -9.80 12.77 -15.90
N ILE A 254 -10.79 13.66 -16.02
CA ILE A 254 -11.27 14.21 -17.30
C ILE A 254 -10.99 15.71 -17.30
N PRO A 255 -10.58 16.30 -18.45
CA PRO A 255 -10.42 17.75 -18.55
C PRO A 255 -11.77 18.49 -18.47
N GLU A 256 -11.80 19.60 -17.74
CA GLU A 256 -12.97 20.46 -17.59
C GLU A 256 -12.98 21.56 -18.66
N TRP A 257 -14.15 21.82 -19.26
CA TRP A 257 -14.33 22.79 -20.34
C TRP A 257 -15.26 23.92 -19.90
N TYR A 258 -14.80 25.16 -19.97
CA TYR A 258 -15.58 26.35 -19.64
C TYR A 258 -15.79 27.23 -20.87
N ILE A 259 -16.92 27.92 -20.95
CA ILE A 259 -17.15 28.97 -21.95
C ILE A 259 -16.60 30.27 -21.36
N ALA A 260 -15.60 30.88 -22.00
CA ALA A 260 -15.01 32.12 -21.55
C ALA A 260 -15.85 33.34 -21.96
N GLN A 261 -16.23 33.40 -23.24
CA GLN A 261 -16.99 34.50 -23.83
C GLN A 261 -17.86 33.97 -24.98
N ASN A 262 -19.09 34.47 -25.07
CA ASN A 262 -20.05 34.12 -26.11
C ASN A 262 -20.55 35.42 -26.75
N ASN A 263 -20.01 35.76 -27.93
CA ASN A 263 -20.59 36.76 -28.78
C ASN A 263 -21.53 36.01 -29.74
N ASN A 264 -22.73 36.54 -30.05
CA ASN A 264 -23.79 35.81 -30.79
C ASN A 264 -23.38 35.08 -32.11
N LYS A 265 -22.16 35.31 -32.64
CA LYS A 265 -21.57 34.58 -33.77
C LYS A 265 -20.31 33.75 -33.46
N PHE A 266 -19.62 33.98 -32.34
CA PHE A 266 -18.35 33.32 -32.02
C PHE A 266 -18.25 32.95 -30.53
N LYS A 267 -17.83 31.72 -30.26
CA LYS A 267 -17.68 31.14 -28.92
C LYS A 267 -16.20 30.90 -28.63
N LYS A 268 -15.76 31.25 -27.42
CA LYS A 268 -14.41 30.96 -26.90
C LYS A 268 -14.49 29.99 -25.72
N TYR A 269 -13.73 28.91 -25.78
CA TYR A 269 -13.63 27.92 -24.70
C TYR A 269 -12.31 28.02 -23.95
N LYS A 270 -12.37 27.66 -22.66
CA LYS A 270 -11.24 27.48 -21.76
C LYS A 270 -11.14 26.02 -21.35
N LEU A 271 -9.93 25.49 -21.32
CA LEU A 271 -9.61 24.16 -20.86
C LEU A 271 -8.93 24.23 -19.49
N LYS A 272 -9.45 23.50 -18.51
CA LYS A 272 -8.79 23.31 -17.22
C LYS A 272 -8.40 21.85 -17.06
N LEU A 273 -7.12 21.60 -16.83
CA LEU A 273 -6.60 20.26 -16.61
C LEU A 273 -6.81 19.84 -15.13
N PRO A 274 -6.83 18.53 -14.84
CA PRO A 274 -6.99 18.03 -13.48
C PRO A 274 -5.86 18.46 -12.55
N ILE A 275 -6.11 18.44 -11.24
CA ILE A 275 -5.16 18.95 -10.21
C ILE A 275 -3.81 18.23 -10.20
N ASN A 276 -3.77 16.99 -10.72
CA ASN A 276 -2.57 16.16 -10.81
C ASN A 276 -1.67 16.53 -11.99
N SER A 277 -2.14 17.38 -12.91
CA SER A 277 -1.35 17.83 -14.06
C SER A 277 -0.35 18.91 -13.66
N VAL A 278 0.74 19.02 -14.43
CA VAL A 278 1.80 20.02 -14.18
C VAL A 278 1.27 21.46 -14.35
N ILE A 279 0.36 21.67 -15.29
CA ILE A 279 -0.23 22.98 -15.59
C ILE A 279 -1.57 23.11 -14.89
N LYS A 280 -1.66 24.04 -13.93
CA LYS A 280 -2.88 24.30 -13.14
C LYS A 280 -3.71 25.47 -13.67
N THR A 281 -3.12 26.29 -14.54
CA THR A 281 -3.76 27.47 -15.13
C THR A 281 -4.73 27.07 -16.25
N PRO A 282 -5.92 27.68 -16.33
CA PRO A 282 -6.84 27.43 -17.42
C PRO A 282 -6.31 28.03 -18.73
N ILE A 283 -6.39 27.26 -19.82
CA ILE A 283 -5.81 27.59 -21.12
C ILE A 283 -6.91 28.04 -22.08
N ASP A 284 -6.69 29.16 -22.75
CA ASP A 284 -7.65 29.82 -23.63
C ASP A 284 -7.53 29.31 -25.08
N GLY A 285 -8.67 29.03 -25.72
CA GLY A 285 -8.77 28.81 -27.17
C GLY A 285 -9.07 30.09 -27.97
N ILE A 286 -9.13 29.96 -29.29
CA ILE A 286 -9.51 31.04 -30.22
C ILE A 286 -11.06 31.14 -30.29
N PHE A 287 -11.55 32.29 -30.76
CA PHE A 287 -12.96 32.48 -31.09
C PHE A 287 -13.32 31.70 -32.37
N CYS A 288 -14.26 30.75 -32.27
CA CYS A 288 -14.75 29.99 -33.43
C CYS A 288 -16.28 30.05 -33.50
N ALA A 289 -16.87 29.91 -34.70
CA ALA A 289 -18.33 29.86 -34.83
C ALA A 289 -18.90 28.58 -34.20
N ASN A 290 -18.18 27.47 -34.37
CA ASN A 290 -18.61 26.15 -33.90
C ASN A 290 -18.09 25.81 -32.51
N LYS A 291 -18.96 25.20 -31.69
CA LYS A 291 -18.60 24.69 -30.36
C LYS A 291 -17.50 23.61 -30.43
N LYS A 292 -17.58 22.73 -31.42
CA LYS A 292 -16.57 21.67 -31.66
C LYS A 292 -15.20 22.28 -31.97
N ASN A 293 -15.14 23.26 -32.88
CA ASN A 293 -13.88 23.91 -33.27
C ASN A 293 -13.28 24.75 -32.14
N ALA A 294 -14.11 25.46 -31.36
CA ALA A 294 -13.64 26.21 -30.20
C ALA A 294 -12.98 25.30 -29.13
N LYS A 295 -13.53 24.10 -28.90
CA LYS A 295 -12.91 23.10 -28.01
C LYS A 295 -11.61 22.54 -28.59
N LYS A 296 -11.58 22.22 -29.89
CA LYS A 296 -10.37 21.75 -30.58
C LYS A 296 -9.24 22.78 -30.53
N SER A 297 -9.56 24.07 -30.66
CA SER A 297 -8.60 25.18 -30.54
C SER A 297 -8.02 25.29 -29.13
N ALA A 298 -8.87 25.25 -28.09
CA ALA A 298 -8.41 25.26 -26.69
C ALA A 298 -7.53 24.03 -26.36
N ALA A 299 -7.86 22.87 -26.92
CA ALA A 299 -7.05 21.66 -26.80
C ALA A 299 -5.68 21.83 -27.47
N PHE A 300 -5.65 22.38 -28.67
CA PHE A 300 -4.43 22.56 -29.43
C PHE A 300 -3.40 23.43 -28.67
N ASN A 301 -3.85 24.56 -28.10
CA ASN A 301 -3.00 25.41 -27.27
C ASN A 301 -2.48 24.67 -26.02
N ALA A 302 -3.32 23.85 -25.39
CA ALA A 302 -2.93 23.07 -24.22
C ALA A 302 -1.87 22.00 -24.53
N CYS A 303 -1.95 21.33 -25.68
CA CYS A 303 -0.90 20.42 -26.12
C CYS A 303 0.44 21.14 -26.31
N ILE A 304 0.44 22.37 -26.84
CA ILE A 304 1.66 23.16 -27.03
C ILE A 304 2.29 23.53 -25.69
N GLU A 305 1.50 23.96 -24.71
CA GLU A 305 2.03 24.27 -23.37
C GLU A 305 2.58 23.01 -22.67
N LEU A 306 1.87 21.88 -22.75
CA LEU A 306 2.34 20.62 -22.17
C LEU A 306 3.65 20.15 -22.80
N TYR A 307 3.84 20.39 -24.11
CA TYR A 307 5.11 20.11 -24.79
C TYR A 307 6.24 21.03 -24.31
N LYS A 308 5.99 22.34 -24.17
CA LYS A 308 6.99 23.30 -23.65
C LYS A 308 7.45 22.98 -22.23
N VAL A 309 6.55 22.45 -21.40
CA VAL A 309 6.84 22.03 -20.02
C VAL A 309 7.55 20.67 -19.96
N GLY A 310 7.67 19.97 -21.09
CA GLY A 310 8.31 18.65 -21.16
C GLY A 310 7.45 17.53 -20.57
N ALA A 311 6.13 17.69 -20.55
CA ALA A 311 5.19 16.63 -20.14
C ALA A 311 4.81 15.70 -21.32
N LEU A 312 5.00 16.17 -22.55
CA LEU A 312 4.85 15.41 -23.79
C LEU A 312 6.22 15.23 -24.45
N ASP A 313 6.49 14.02 -24.96
CA ASP A 313 7.69 13.67 -25.70
C ASP A 313 7.69 14.27 -27.13
N GLU A 314 8.80 14.13 -27.87
CA GLU A 314 8.93 14.60 -29.26
C GLU A 314 7.89 13.99 -30.21
N TYR A 315 7.31 12.82 -29.84
CA TYR A 315 6.20 12.15 -30.54
C TYR A 315 4.80 12.59 -30.06
N LEU A 316 4.67 13.63 -29.23
CA LEU A 316 3.42 14.10 -28.61
C LEU A 316 2.73 13.02 -27.74
N LEU A 317 3.53 12.13 -27.17
CA LEU A 317 3.07 11.10 -26.23
C LEU A 317 3.32 11.55 -24.78
N PRO A 318 2.42 11.24 -23.83
CA PRO A 318 2.66 11.55 -22.43
C PRO A 318 3.88 10.77 -21.91
N ILE A 319 4.80 11.48 -21.26
CA ILE A 319 5.97 10.88 -20.62
C ILE A 319 5.50 10.16 -19.35
N SER A 320 5.12 8.90 -19.51
CA SER A 320 4.86 8.02 -18.37
C SER A 320 6.19 7.59 -17.79
N ILE A 321 6.30 7.53 -16.46
CA ILE A 321 7.47 6.98 -15.73
C ILE A 321 7.77 5.54 -16.18
N LYS A 322 6.81 4.81 -16.77
CA LYS A 322 7.02 3.50 -17.39
C LYS A 322 7.92 3.51 -18.63
N ASN A 323 8.10 4.67 -19.28
CA ASN A 323 8.86 4.84 -20.51
C ASN A 323 10.20 5.56 -20.30
N ASN A 324 10.63 5.78 -19.06
CA ASN A 324 12.00 6.24 -18.83
C ASN A 324 12.97 5.09 -19.16
N ALA A 325 13.46 5.09 -20.40
CA ALA A 325 14.57 4.28 -20.88
C ALA A 325 15.85 4.43 -20.02
N ILE A 326 15.90 5.42 -19.12
CA ILE A 326 16.96 5.63 -18.13
C ILE A 326 17.06 4.46 -17.14
N PHE A 327 16.01 3.66 -16.95
CA PHE A 327 16.10 2.40 -16.17
C PHE A 327 16.58 1.20 -16.99
N ASN A 328 16.74 1.31 -18.31
CA ASN A 328 17.24 0.21 -19.14
C ASN A 328 18.77 0.18 -19.26
N ASP A 329 19.47 1.27 -18.93
CA ASP A 329 20.94 1.27 -18.82
C ASP A 329 21.38 0.73 -17.45
N LEU A 330 21.02 -0.53 -17.19
CA LEU A 330 21.34 -1.31 -15.99
C LEU A 330 22.78 -1.86 -15.98
N ASN A 331 23.75 -1.13 -16.57
CA ASN A 331 25.17 -1.49 -16.42
C ASN A 331 25.71 -1.26 -15.01
N TRP A 332 24.97 -0.56 -14.14
CA TRP A 332 25.42 -0.26 -12.78
C TRP A 332 25.06 -1.33 -11.73
N PHE A 333 24.15 -2.27 -12.02
CA PHE A 333 23.72 -3.28 -11.03
C PHE A 333 23.54 -4.67 -11.65
N PRO A 334 24.63 -5.39 -11.97
CA PRO A 334 24.59 -6.70 -12.65
C PRO A 334 24.01 -7.86 -11.81
N HIS A 335 23.63 -7.61 -10.55
CA HIS A 335 23.05 -8.60 -9.64
C HIS A 335 21.65 -8.24 -9.16
N TRP A 336 21.02 -7.21 -9.76
CA TRP A 336 19.65 -6.84 -9.44
C TRP A 336 18.70 -7.65 -10.33
N ASP A 337 18.09 -8.69 -9.77
CA ASP A 337 17.14 -9.52 -10.51
C ASP A 337 15.90 -8.69 -10.88
N GLU A 338 15.51 -8.72 -12.17
CA GLU A 338 14.30 -8.06 -12.68
C GLU A 338 13.01 -8.57 -12.01
N THR A 339 13.06 -9.74 -11.34
CA THR A 339 11.94 -10.29 -10.58
C THR A 339 11.65 -9.52 -9.27
N ASP A 340 12.61 -8.73 -8.78
CA ASP A 340 12.45 -7.89 -7.59
C ASP A 340 11.78 -6.53 -7.89
N ILE A 341 11.44 -6.26 -9.16
CA ILE A 341 10.47 -5.19 -9.47
C ILE A 341 9.07 -5.72 -9.15
N GLU A 342 8.81 -5.90 -7.86
CA GLU A 342 7.54 -6.32 -7.26
C GLU A 342 6.36 -5.35 -7.53
N ALA A 343 6.53 -4.28 -8.33
CA ALA A 343 5.43 -3.37 -8.63
C ALA A 343 4.40 -3.98 -9.63
N SER A 344 4.87 -4.80 -10.57
CA SER A 344 4.03 -5.40 -11.63
C SER A 344 3.26 -6.63 -11.15
N ASN A 345 3.91 -7.51 -10.38
CA ASN A 345 3.30 -8.73 -9.84
C ASN A 345 2.21 -8.44 -8.79
N TYR A 346 2.31 -7.33 -8.05
CA TYR A 346 1.35 -6.95 -6.99
C TYR A 346 0.25 -5.95 -7.43
N LYS A 347 0.15 -5.58 -8.72
CA LYS A 347 -0.84 -4.60 -9.22
C LYS A 347 -0.88 -3.30 -8.39
N LEU A 348 0.27 -2.77 -7.99
CA LEU A 348 0.33 -1.55 -7.20
C LEU A 348 0.09 -0.34 -8.11
N LYS A 349 -1.08 0.29 -7.98
CA LYS A 349 -1.43 1.57 -8.63
C LYS A 349 -0.92 2.74 -7.79
N ALA A 350 -0.60 3.86 -8.45
CA ALA A 350 -0.23 5.11 -7.80
C ALA A 350 -1.30 5.53 -6.76
N GLY A 351 -0.87 6.00 -5.59
CA GLY A 351 -1.76 6.37 -4.47
C GLY A 351 -1.94 5.28 -3.40
N THR A 352 -1.34 4.11 -3.53
CA THR A 352 -1.26 3.12 -2.45
C THR A 352 -0.07 3.40 -1.53
N ASN A 353 -0.18 3.09 -0.23
CA ASN A 353 0.86 3.29 0.81
C ASN A 353 2.25 2.73 0.45
N LYS A 354 2.36 1.89 -0.58
CA LYS A 354 3.59 1.20 -1.00
C LYS A 354 4.28 1.80 -2.25
N MET A 355 3.82 2.92 -2.86
CA MET A 355 4.58 3.52 -3.97
C MET A 355 4.61 5.06 -4.03
N LYS A 356 5.82 5.51 -4.41
CA LYS A 356 6.45 6.84 -4.54
C LYS A 356 5.58 8.09 -4.56
N ARG A 357 5.95 9.03 -3.68
CA ARG A 357 5.59 10.46 -3.74
C ARG A 357 6.09 11.05 -5.07
N MET A 358 5.25 11.82 -5.76
CA MET A 358 5.60 12.50 -7.02
C MET A 358 6.41 13.77 -6.82
N VAL A 359 6.46 14.27 -5.59
CA VAL A 359 7.18 15.48 -5.22
C VAL A 359 8.41 15.07 -4.43
N HIS A 360 9.56 15.66 -4.77
CA HIS A 360 10.78 15.52 -3.99
C HIS A 360 10.53 16.05 -2.57
N ILE A 361 10.97 15.31 -1.56
CA ILE A 361 10.90 15.80 -0.19
C ILE A 361 12.08 16.76 -0.05
N GLU A 362 11.80 18.06 0.04
CA GLU A 362 12.82 19.04 0.38
C GLU A 362 13.07 19.00 1.88
N SER A 363 14.35 19.06 2.24
CA SER A 363 14.80 19.28 3.61
C SER A 363 14.83 20.79 3.90
N PRO A 364 14.74 21.20 5.18
CA PRO A 364 14.80 22.62 5.52
C PRO A 364 16.16 23.21 5.17
N THR A 365 16.15 24.43 4.63
CA THR A 365 17.34 25.12 4.08
C THR A 365 18.45 25.26 5.13
N HIS A 366 18.06 25.51 6.37
CA HIS A 366 18.97 25.69 7.50
C HIS A 366 19.76 24.44 7.91
N LEU A 367 19.21 23.23 7.66
CA LEU A 367 19.85 21.95 8.00
C LEU A 367 20.50 21.25 6.79
N HIS A 368 20.45 21.88 5.62
CA HIS A 368 21.10 21.40 4.42
C HIS A 368 22.54 21.94 4.36
N GLY A 369 23.53 21.05 4.15
CA GLY A 369 24.94 21.45 4.10
C GLY A 369 25.53 21.97 5.42
N SER A 370 24.83 21.81 6.53
CA SER A 370 25.16 22.43 7.83
C SER A 370 26.13 21.62 8.71
N TYR A 371 26.80 20.58 8.19
CA TYR A 371 27.70 19.76 8.99
C TYR A 371 28.91 20.57 9.50
N PRO A 372 29.28 20.47 10.80
CA PRO A 372 30.45 21.14 11.36
C PRO A 372 31.76 20.75 10.66
N GLN A 373 32.49 21.74 10.15
CA GLN A 373 33.79 21.55 9.48
C GLN A 373 34.96 21.98 10.38
N VAL A 374 36.10 21.30 10.23
CA VAL A 374 37.33 21.60 10.99
C VAL A 374 37.78 23.05 10.71
N ASN A 375 38.18 23.77 11.75
CA ASN A 375 38.63 25.17 11.70
C ASN A 375 37.61 26.19 11.15
N LYS A 376 36.33 25.83 11.04
CA LYS A 376 35.24 26.77 10.74
C LYS A 376 34.37 27.02 11.98
N PRO A 377 33.77 28.22 12.10
CA PRO A 377 32.87 28.52 13.22
C PRO A 377 31.64 27.62 13.15
N SER A 378 31.35 26.95 14.25
CA SER A 378 30.15 26.13 14.45
C SER A 378 29.30 26.72 15.58
N TYR A 379 27.99 26.74 15.39
CA TYR A 379 27.02 27.30 16.33
C TYR A 379 26.44 26.22 17.22
N LEU A 380 26.48 26.43 18.53
CA LEU A 380 25.89 25.55 19.52
C LEU A 380 24.44 25.93 19.81
N HIS A 381 23.54 24.96 19.68
CA HIS A 381 22.13 25.06 20.00
C HIS A 381 21.79 24.12 21.15
N VAL A 382 21.16 24.60 22.21
CA VAL A 382 20.86 23.79 23.41
C VAL A 382 19.41 23.31 23.38
N LEU A 383 19.22 22.01 23.65
CA LEU A 383 17.90 21.39 23.80
C LEU A 383 17.57 21.33 25.30
N HIS A 384 16.81 22.30 25.77
CA HIS A 384 16.43 22.42 27.17
C HIS A 384 15.05 21.79 27.40
N CYS A 385 15.01 20.72 28.21
CA CYS A 385 13.81 19.95 28.49
C CYS A 385 13.28 20.28 29.89
N VAL A 386 12.16 21.01 29.98
CA VAL A 386 11.55 21.45 31.24
C VAL A 386 10.26 20.68 31.50
N PRO A 387 10.09 20.03 32.67
CA PRO A 387 8.81 19.44 33.03
C PRO A 387 7.74 20.53 33.21
N ASP A 388 6.57 20.33 32.60
CA ASP A 388 5.43 21.27 32.66
C ASP A 388 4.56 21.08 33.92
N TYR A 389 5.03 20.26 34.86
CA TYR A 389 4.33 19.92 36.10
C TYR A 389 5.21 20.22 37.33
N ILE A 390 4.56 20.67 38.41
CA ILE A 390 5.23 21.03 39.66
C ILE A 390 5.57 19.78 40.49
N GLN A 391 4.67 18.78 40.50
CA GLN A 391 4.83 17.52 41.24
C GLN A 391 4.18 16.36 40.46
N LEU A 392 4.85 15.21 40.46
CA LEU A 392 4.33 13.97 39.85
C LEU A 392 3.16 13.41 40.68
N GLU A 393 2.11 12.96 40.00
CA GLU A 393 0.97 12.26 40.64
C GLU A 393 1.33 10.83 41.07
N GLU A 394 2.31 10.20 40.42
CA GLU A 394 2.73 8.82 40.69
C GLU A 394 4.15 8.72 41.27
N CYS A 395 4.29 8.16 42.48
CA CYS A 395 5.60 7.89 43.11
C CYS A 395 6.50 6.93 42.31
N LYS A 396 5.96 6.21 41.32
CA LYS A 396 6.69 5.20 40.53
C LYS A 396 7.75 5.82 39.60
N TYR A 397 7.67 7.11 39.31
CA TYR A 397 8.56 7.81 38.36
C TYR A 397 9.42 8.89 39.00
N GLU A 398 9.52 8.93 40.34
CA GLU A 398 10.29 9.95 41.07
C GLU A 398 11.76 10.01 40.63
N THR A 399 12.41 8.86 40.40
CA THR A 399 13.79 8.81 39.90
C THR A 399 13.91 9.40 38.50
N PHE A 400 12.91 9.23 37.63
CA PHE A 400 12.92 9.80 36.29
C PHE A 400 12.77 11.33 36.33
N ASP A 401 11.95 11.86 37.24
CA ASP A 401 11.82 13.30 37.45
C ASP A 401 13.11 13.93 38.00
N LYS A 402 13.74 13.27 38.98
CA LYS A 402 15.07 13.67 39.48
C LYS A 402 16.09 13.71 38.35
N LEU A 403 16.10 12.71 37.46
CA LEU A 403 17.02 12.66 36.31
C LEU A 403 16.75 13.75 35.27
N LEU A 404 15.49 14.12 35.04
CA LEU A 404 15.14 15.20 34.10
C LEU A 404 15.58 16.57 34.61
N LYS A 405 15.39 16.83 35.92
CA LYS A 405 15.76 18.07 36.59
C LYS A 405 17.28 18.27 36.74
N LEU A 406 18.11 17.28 36.39
CA LEU A 406 19.56 17.45 36.35
C LEU A 406 19.98 18.37 35.19
N ASN A 407 20.96 19.23 35.47
CA ASN A 407 21.60 20.20 34.58
C ASN A 407 22.50 19.57 33.48
N LYS A 408 22.07 18.41 32.95
CA LYS A 408 22.77 17.64 31.91
C LYS A 408 21.86 17.53 30.69
N GLU A 409 22.25 18.09 29.56
CA GLU A 409 21.41 18.30 28.39
C GLU A 409 22.10 17.89 27.10
N PHE A 410 21.36 17.88 26.00
CA PHE A 410 21.95 17.72 24.68
C PHE A 410 21.94 19.04 23.95
N GLY A 411 22.91 19.23 23.07
CA GLY A 411 22.86 20.27 22.06
C GLY A 411 23.10 19.74 20.67
N ILE A 412 22.82 20.62 19.72
CA ILE A 412 23.03 20.42 18.30
C ILE A 412 24.09 21.42 17.87
N LEU A 413 25.09 20.93 17.16
CA LEU A 413 26.17 21.73 16.58
C LEU A 413 25.99 21.78 15.07
N THR A 414 25.86 22.99 14.54
CA THR A 414 25.67 23.25 13.09
C THR A 414 26.61 24.33 12.60
N SER A 415 27.00 24.28 11.33
CA SER A 415 27.76 25.35 10.66
C SER A 415 26.89 26.56 10.33
N ASN A 416 25.58 26.37 10.18
CA ASN A 416 24.62 27.42 9.89
C ASN A 416 23.95 27.91 11.18
N LYS A 417 23.58 29.19 11.21
CA LYS A 417 22.71 29.73 12.25
C LYS A 417 21.29 29.20 12.05
N LEU A 418 20.67 28.77 13.14
CA LEU A 418 19.25 28.45 13.16
C LEU A 418 18.43 29.69 13.57
N PRO A 419 17.18 29.83 13.09
CA PRO A 419 16.23 30.82 13.58
C PRO A 419 15.69 30.41 14.97
N GLN A 420 15.15 31.37 15.72
CA GLN A 420 14.49 31.08 16.99
C GLN A 420 13.20 30.32 16.71
N VAL A 421 13.09 29.09 17.24
CA VAL A 421 11.91 28.24 17.06
C VAL A 421 11.02 28.26 18.30
N SER A 422 9.73 27.98 18.10
CA SER A 422 8.76 27.90 19.18
C SER A 422 9.00 26.67 20.07
N ASN A 423 8.69 26.84 21.37
CA ASN A 423 8.69 25.75 22.32
C ASN A 423 7.56 24.77 22.00
N PHE A 424 7.76 23.48 22.28
CA PHE A 424 6.73 22.48 22.04
C PHE A 424 6.68 21.40 23.12
N PRO A 425 5.48 20.92 23.48
CA PRO A 425 5.33 19.87 24.47
C PRO A 425 5.62 18.47 23.87
N ILE A 426 6.21 17.63 24.71
CA ILE A 426 6.41 16.21 24.51
C ILE A 426 5.69 15.45 25.63
N PHE A 427 5.04 14.35 25.28
CA PHE A 427 4.18 13.58 26.19
C PHE A 427 4.87 12.28 26.61
N LEU A 428 5.45 12.27 27.81
CA LEU A 428 6.05 11.08 28.41
C LEU A 428 4.99 10.26 29.17
N PRO A 429 5.26 8.98 29.48
CA PRO A 429 4.34 8.15 30.25
C PRO A 429 3.99 8.69 31.63
N PHE A 430 4.81 9.57 32.19
CA PHE A 430 4.73 10.05 33.56
C PHE A 430 4.52 11.57 33.67
N GLY A 431 4.44 12.30 32.55
CA GLY A 431 4.22 13.74 32.57
C GLY A 431 4.56 14.43 31.26
N ASN A 432 4.08 15.66 31.11
CA ASN A 432 4.36 16.51 29.96
C ASN A 432 5.69 17.24 30.18
N VAL A 433 6.52 17.29 29.15
CA VAL A 433 7.81 17.98 29.14
C VAL A 433 7.78 18.99 28.01
N ASN A 434 7.96 20.26 28.33
CA ASN A 434 8.12 21.31 27.35
C ASN A 434 9.58 21.37 26.88
N VAL A 435 9.80 21.29 25.57
CA VAL A 435 11.13 21.41 24.97
C VAL A 435 11.30 22.81 24.44
N SER A 436 12.31 23.50 24.99
CA SER A 436 12.76 24.81 24.54
C SER A 436 14.11 24.69 23.87
N ILE A 437 14.26 25.32 22.71
CA ILE A 437 15.49 25.27 21.93
C ILE A 437 16.12 26.65 22.01
N ILE A 438 17.26 26.74 22.69
CA ILE A 438 18.02 27.98 22.83
C ILE A 438 19.06 27.99 21.72
N VAL A 439 18.96 28.99 20.85
CA VAL A 439 19.63 28.98 19.56
C VAL A 439 20.86 29.89 19.59
N ASN A 440 21.98 29.48 18.97
CA ASN A 440 23.20 30.28 18.82
C ASN A 440 23.87 30.69 20.15
N VAL A 441 23.95 29.76 21.11
CA VAL A 441 24.48 30.01 22.47
C VAL A 441 25.98 30.33 22.47
N GLU A 442 26.76 29.56 21.72
CA GLU A 442 28.22 29.71 21.64
C GLU A 442 28.72 29.43 20.22
N ILE A 443 29.77 30.14 19.80
CA ILE A 443 30.48 29.90 18.54
C ILE A 443 31.76 29.13 18.90
N MET A 444 31.86 27.90 18.43
CA MET A 444 32.99 27.02 18.68
C MET A 444 33.79 26.75 17.40
N ASN A 445 35.11 26.83 17.50
CA ASN A 445 36.04 26.38 16.47
C ASN A 445 36.56 24.99 16.85
N LEU A 446 36.25 23.98 16.04
CA LEU A 446 36.62 22.60 16.32
C LEU A 446 38.01 22.25 15.74
N ASP A 447 38.90 21.79 16.60
CA ASP A 447 40.13 21.11 16.20
C ASP A 447 39.83 19.75 15.57
N HIS A 448 40.74 19.24 14.72
CA HIS A 448 40.61 17.92 14.09
C HIS A 448 40.43 16.77 15.11
N LYS A 449 41.11 16.83 16.26
CA LYS A 449 40.97 15.80 17.31
C LYS A 449 39.61 15.87 18.00
N SER A 450 39.16 17.09 18.30
CA SER A 450 37.88 17.36 18.97
C SER A 450 36.70 16.99 18.07
N HIS A 451 36.76 17.36 16.79
CA HIS A 451 35.77 17.00 15.77
C HIS A 451 35.58 15.48 15.66
N LYS A 452 36.68 14.71 15.52
CA LYS A 452 36.62 13.24 15.45
C LYS A 452 36.02 12.60 16.70
N LYS A 453 36.27 13.17 17.89
CA LYS A 453 35.67 12.70 19.15
C LYS A 453 34.17 12.94 19.19
N LEU A 454 33.70 14.12 18.76
CA LEU A 454 32.27 14.43 18.69
C LEU A 454 31.54 13.57 17.66
N GLU A 455 32.18 13.32 16.52
CA GLU A 455 31.65 12.42 15.49
C GLU A 455 31.51 10.99 16.02
N ASN A 456 32.54 10.47 16.69
CA ASN A 456 32.47 9.16 17.33
C ASN A 456 31.38 9.11 18.41
N PHE A 457 31.23 10.18 19.20
CA PHE A 457 30.18 10.28 20.21
C PHE A 457 28.78 10.20 19.57
N HIS A 458 28.53 10.98 18.52
CA HIS A 458 27.26 11.00 17.79
C HIS A 458 26.91 9.60 17.25
N ASN A 459 27.85 8.94 16.56
CA ASN A 459 27.63 7.60 16.02
C ASN A 459 27.32 6.59 17.12
N LYS A 460 28.10 6.57 18.21
CA LYS A 460 27.86 5.69 19.35
C LYS A 460 26.51 5.96 20.03
N LEU A 461 26.08 7.21 20.12
CA LEU A 461 24.77 7.55 20.69
C LEU A 461 23.63 6.93 19.88
N PHE A 462 23.65 7.09 18.55
CA PHE A 462 22.58 6.58 17.70
C PHE A 462 22.61 5.05 17.54
N VAL A 463 23.79 4.46 17.41
CA VAL A 463 23.94 3.00 17.24
C VAL A 463 23.75 2.27 18.56
N ASP A 464 24.53 2.62 19.58
CA ASP A 464 24.55 1.86 20.83
C ASP A 464 23.35 2.21 21.71
N VAL A 465 23.03 3.49 21.91
CA VAL A 465 21.98 3.92 22.86
C VAL A 465 20.59 3.87 22.24
N LEU A 466 20.43 4.26 20.97
CA LEU A 466 19.12 4.27 20.29
C LEU A 466 18.85 3.01 19.44
N GLY A 467 19.87 2.21 19.12
CA GLY A 467 19.70 0.99 18.32
C GLY A 467 19.43 1.25 16.84
N ILE A 468 19.84 2.42 16.33
CA ILE A 468 19.68 2.81 14.93
C ILE A 468 20.82 2.22 14.11
N LYS A 469 20.54 1.73 12.89
CA LYS A 469 21.60 1.23 12.00
C LYS A 469 22.56 2.35 11.58
N ASP A 470 23.85 2.04 11.48
CA ASP A 470 24.95 2.98 11.19
C ASP A 470 24.71 3.86 9.96
N PHE A 471 24.08 3.34 8.91
CA PHE A 471 23.81 4.09 7.67
C PHE A 471 22.70 5.14 7.80
N ILE A 472 21.84 5.04 8.83
CA ILE A 472 20.78 6.03 9.11
C ILE A 472 21.31 7.07 10.10
N ALA A 473 22.24 6.66 10.97
CA ALA A 473 22.86 7.53 11.96
C ALA A 473 23.74 8.61 11.33
N ARG A 474 24.26 8.41 10.11
CA ARG A 474 25.22 9.32 9.48
C ARG A 474 24.87 9.66 8.04
N ASN A 475 24.81 10.97 7.74
CA ASN A 475 24.85 11.46 6.38
C ASN A 475 26.31 11.76 5.97
N TYR A 476 26.85 10.95 5.05
CA TYR A 476 28.22 11.10 4.56
C TYR A 476 28.37 12.22 3.52
N ASN A 477 27.27 12.64 2.90
CA ASN A 477 27.30 13.56 1.76
C ASN A 477 27.13 15.03 2.17
N ASN A 478 26.94 15.32 3.46
CA ASN A 478 26.62 16.67 3.96
C ASN A 478 25.42 17.29 3.20
N GLU A 479 24.42 16.46 2.88
CA GLU A 479 23.20 16.90 2.22
C GLU A 479 22.18 17.24 3.32
N ASP A 480 21.16 16.41 3.49
CA ASP A 480 20.05 16.65 4.42
C ASP A 480 20.38 16.26 5.87
N ASN A 481 19.81 17.01 6.83
CA ASN A 481 19.92 16.73 8.27
C ASN A 481 21.37 16.66 8.78
N SER A 482 22.17 17.62 8.36
CA SER A 482 23.61 17.66 8.59
C SER A 482 23.96 18.36 9.91
N TYR A 483 23.94 17.64 11.03
CA TYR A 483 24.28 18.19 12.35
C TYR A 483 24.99 17.17 13.25
N LEU A 484 25.69 17.65 14.28
CA LEU A 484 26.27 16.82 15.33
C LEU A 484 25.54 17.02 16.65
N VAL A 485 25.22 15.90 17.33
CA VAL A 485 24.60 15.93 18.65
C VAL A 485 25.68 15.77 19.71
N VAL A 486 25.68 16.67 20.70
CA VAL A 486 26.74 16.77 21.71
C VAL A 486 26.16 16.84 23.12
N PRO A 487 26.81 16.25 24.14
CA PRO A 487 26.36 16.34 25.51
C PRO A 487 26.83 17.67 26.12
N ILE A 488 25.93 18.34 26.85
CA ILE A 488 26.15 19.64 27.45
C ILE A 488 25.90 19.55 28.95
N SER A 489 26.82 20.13 29.72
CA SER A 489 26.64 20.36 31.15
C SER A 489 26.45 21.86 31.39
N PHE A 490 25.46 22.20 32.21
CA PHE A 490 25.25 23.57 32.65
C PHE A 490 25.92 23.77 34.01
N ALA A 491 27.02 24.53 34.01
CA ALA A 491 27.79 24.88 35.19
C ALA A 491 28.15 26.38 35.15
N GLU A 492 27.99 27.09 36.27
CA GLU A 492 28.38 28.51 36.41
C GLU A 492 27.71 29.44 35.38
N ASN A 493 26.45 29.20 35.03
CA ASN A 493 25.70 29.94 33.99
C ASN A 493 26.28 29.86 32.57
N ILE A 494 27.21 28.95 32.31
CA ILE A 494 27.78 28.72 30.97
C ILE A 494 27.48 27.28 30.56
N TYR A 495 27.01 27.13 29.31
CA TYR A 495 26.87 25.82 28.69
C TYR A 495 28.23 25.33 28.24
N LYS A 496 28.73 24.24 28.83
CA LYS A 496 30.04 23.64 28.48
C LYS A 496 29.84 22.22 27.97
N LEU A 497 30.62 21.84 26.95
CA LEU A 497 30.68 20.47 26.45
C LEU A 497 31.17 19.50 27.53
N ASP A 498 30.43 18.42 27.75
CA ASP A 498 30.79 17.39 28.74
C ASP A 498 31.81 16.39 28.16
N TRP A 499 33.08 16.78 28.19
CA TRP A 499 34.19 15.96 27.69
C TRP A 499 34.37 14.63 28.42
N ASN A 500 33.90 14.54 29.67
CA ASN A 500 33.99 13.30 30.45
C ASN A 500 33.12 12.21 29.82
N VAL A 501 31.95 12.58 29.31
CA VAL A 501 31.05 11.64 28.62
C VAL A 501 31.50 11.38 27.18
N ILE A 502 32.04 12.39 26.50
CA ILE A 502 32.55 12.25 25.12
C ILE A 502 33.73 11.27 25.05
N ASN A 503 34.59 11.25 26.06
CA ASN A 503 35.78 10.37 26.09
C ASN A 503 35.47 8.92 26.51
N ILE A 504 34.21 8.54 26.73
CA ILE A 504 33.88 7.15 27.09
C ILE A 504 34.04 6.24 25.86
N ASP A 505 34.89 5.21 26.01
CA ASP A 505 35.24 4.31 24.91
C ASP A 505 34.11 3.34 24.53
N LYS A 506 33.37 2.80 25.50
CA LYS A 506 32.19 1.95 25.29
C LYS A 506 31.02 2.45 26.14
N PHE A 507 29.91 2.87 25.54
CA PHE A 507 28.70 3.30 26.26
C PHE A 507 27.93 2.13 26.85
N VAL A 508 27.83 1.05 26.07
CA VAL A 508 27.03 -0.14 26.39
C VAL A 508 27.96 -1.34 26.54
N GLU A 509 27.86 -2.00 27.69
CA GLU A 509 28.55 -3.27 27.94
C GLU A 509 27.68 -4.42 27.46
N THR A 510 28.20 -5.18 26.49
CA THR A 510 27.54 -6.36 25.90
C THR A 510 28.15 -7.68 26.38
N GLU A 511 29.27 -7.62 27.08
CA GLU A 511 30.00 -8.80 27.59
C GLU A 511 29.45 -9.21 28.96
N GLU A 512 29.32 -10.51 29.19
CA GLU A 512 28.90 -11.06 30.48
C GLU A 512 29.98 -10.80 31.54
N PRO A 513 29.60 -10.42 32.77
CA PRO A 513 30.58 -10.20 33.84
C PRO A 513 31.30 -11.51 34.17
N THR A 514 32.63 -11.49 34.09
CA THR A 514 33.48 -12.65 34.40
C THR A 514 33.29 -13.12 35.84
N MET A 515 33.59 -14.39 36.11
CA MET A 515 33.44 -14.97 37.45
C MET A 515 34.31 -14.24 38.50
N GLU A 516 35.46 -13.72 38.09
CA GLU A 516 36.35 -12.89 38.93
C GLU A 516 35.74 -11.52 39.27
N GLN A 517 35.12 -10.85 38.29
CA GLN A 517 34.40 -9.60 38.51
C GLN A 517 33.22 -9.81 39.47
N ARG A 518 32.46 -10.90 39.31
CA ARG A 518 31.36 -11.26 40.22
C ARG A 518 31.84 -11.50 41.66
N ASN A 519 32.98 -12.16 41.83
CA ASN A 519 33.59 -12.36 43.15
C ASN A 519 34.01 -11.04 43.81
N SER A 520 34.48 -10.06 43.03
CA SER A 520 34.95 -8.75 43.53
C SER A 520 33.87 -7.74 43.92
N LYS A 521 32.57 -8.08 43.80
CA LYS A 521 31.42 -7.18 44.04
C LYS A 521 31.50 -5.84 43.29
N PHE A 522 31.83 -5.92 42.01
CA PHE A 522 31.98 -4.76 41.11
C PHE A 522 30.80 -3.78 41.07
N TYR A 523 29.60 -4.20 41.49
CA TYR A 523 28.37 -3.40 41.46
C TYR A 523 28.23 -2.39 42.62
N GLU A 524 29.00 -2.48 43.70
CA GLU A 524 28.84 -1.62 44.90
C GLU A 524 29.05 -0.13 44.61
N GLU A 525 29.97 0.22 43.71
CA GLU A 525 30.21 1.61 43.30
C GLU A 525 29.06 2.14 42.43
N TYR A 526 28.50 1.30 41.57
CA TYR A 526 27.42 1.66 40.65
C TYR A 526 26.05 1.74 41.33
N LEU A 527 25.87 1.20 42.53
CA LEU A 527 24.62 1.29 43.30
C LEU A 527 24.36 2.71 43.87
N LYS A 528 25.39 3.55 43.97
CA LYS A 528 25.29 4.91 44.56
C LYS A 528 24.59 5.92 43.64
N ILE A 529 24.57 5.64 42.34
CA ILE A 529 24.03 6.54 41.31
C ILE A 529 22.97 5.74 40.53
N PRO A 530 21.82 6.33 40.16
CA PRO A 530 20.87 5.66 39.28
C PRO A 530 21.56 5.36 37.94
N ASN A 531 21.87 4.09 37.69
CA ASN A 531 22.55 3.64 36.48
C ASN A 531 21.62 2.83 35.58
N VAL A 532 22.03 2.69 34.32
CA VAL A 532 21.31 1.88 33.33
C VAL A 532 21.92 0.49 33.29
N ILE A 533 21.08 -0.52 33.34
CA ILE A 533 21.48 -1.93 33.41
C ILE A 533 20.71 -2.78 32.40
N SER A 534 21.31 -3.90 32.02
CA SER A 534 20.65 -4.93 31.21
C SER A 534 20.88 -6.33 31.80
N PRO A 535 19.85 -7.17 31.94
CA PRO A 535 20.02 -8.54 32.42
C PRO A 535 20.68 -9.39 31.32
N TRP A 536 21.86 -9.94 31.59
CA TRP A 536 22.63 -10.71 30.58
C TRP A 536 22.01 -12.08 30.27
N TYR A 537 21.21 -12.62 31.18
CA TYR A 537 20.55 -13.92 31.03
C TYR A 537 19.27 -13.90 30.17
N ARG A 538 18.80 -12.72 29.72
CA ARG A 538 17.58 -12.60 28.90
C ARG A 538 17.95 -12.48 27.42
N ASN A 539 17.67 -13.53 26.64
CA ASN A 539 17.81 -13.52 25.17
C ASN A 539 16.61 -12.85 24.48
N ILE A 540 16.32 -11.59 24.84
CA ILE A 540 15.28 -10.79 24.18
C ILE A 540 15.99 -9.84 23.20
N ILE A 541 15.60 -9.90 21.92
CA ILE A 541 16.11 -9.00 20.87
C ILE A 541 14.94 -8.09 20.47
N PRO A 542 15.04 -6.74 20.62
CA PRO A 542 16.15 -5.97 21.19
C PRO A 542 16.36 -6.18 22.70
N ILE A 543 17.62 -6.04 23.14
CA ILE A 543 18.00 -6.10 24.56
C ILE A 543 17.24 -5.02 25.32
N GLN A 544 16.45 -5.43 26.31
CA GLN A 544 15.69 -4.53 27.15
C GLN A 544 16.61 -3.86 28.19
N ARG A 545 16.47 -2.54 28.34
CA ARG A 545 17.29 -1.71 29.21
C ARG A 545 16.47 -1.17 30.37
N TYR A 546 17.10 -1.07 31.52
CA TYR A 546 16.44 -0.74 32.78
C TYR A 546 17.20 0.35 33.52
N VAL A 547 16.49 1.27 34.17
CA VAL A 547 17.07 2.23 35.12
C VAL A 547 16.79 1.72 36.52
N VAL A 548 17.83 1.74 37.36
CA VAL A 548 17.72 1.45 38.79
C VAL A 548 16.99 2.61 39.45
N THR A 549 15.82 2.33 40.05
CA THR A 549 15.01 3.35 40.73
C THR A 549 15.37 3.43 42.21
N ASP A 550 15.42 2.27 42.88
CA ASP A 550 15.65 2.13 44.31
C ASP A 550 16.53 0.90 44.59
N VAL A 551 17.30 0.95 45.69
CA VAL A 551 18.13 -0.17 46.19
C VAL A 551 17.54 -0.67 47.50
N TYR A 552 17.16 -1.94 47.55
CA TYR A 552 16.64 -2.58 48.75
C TYR A 552 17.76 -3.29 49.52
N LEU A 553 18.16 -2.70 50.64
CA LEU A 553 19.15 -3.30 51.55
C LEU A 553 18.55 -4.42 52.41
N ASP A 554 17.24 -4.37 52.66
CA ASP A 554 16.53 -5.34 53.51
C ASP A 554 16.14 -6.63 52.76
N MET A 555 16.28 -6.64 51.44
CA MET A 555 15.97 -7.80 50.59
C MET A 555 17.25 -8.43 50.05
N THR A 556 17.28 -9.75 50.07
CA THR A 556 18.39 -10.59 49.57
C THR A 556 17.88 -11.61 48.55
N PRO A 557 18.76 -12.24 47.75
CA PRO A 557 18.38 -13.32 46.85
C PRO A 557 17.69 -14.54 47.50
N GLU A 558 17.78 -14.71 48.83
CA GLU A 558 17.08 -15.74 49.58
C GLU A 558 15.69 -15.29 50.09
N SER A 559 15.28 -14.06 49.77
CA SER A 559 13.93 -13.56 50.05
C SER A 559 12.88 -14.25 49.19
N SER A 560 11.62 -14.22 49.65
CA SER A 560 10.50 -14.91 48.99
C SER A 560 10.19 -14.35 47.60
N PHE A 561 9.93 -15.24 46.65
CA PHE A 561 9.58 -14.85 45.29
C PHE A 561 8.09 -14.41 45.20
N PRO A 562 7.73 -13.43 44.34
CA PRO A 562 6.37 -12.90 44.28
C PRO A 562 5.30 -13.89 43.79
N THR A 563 5.69 -14.97 43.10
CA THR A 563 4.77 -16.03 42.67
C THR A 563 4.91 -17.26 43.56
N SER A 564 3.79 -17.92 43.85
CA SER A 564 3.71 -19.12 44.69
C SER A 564 4.39 -20.37 44.09
N GLU A 565 4.96 -20.26 42.90
CA GLU A 565 5.64 -21.35 42.18
C GLU A 565 7.08 -21.58 42.66
N TYR A 566 7.70 -20.58 43.29
CA TYR A 566 9.09 -20.65 43.74
C TYR A 566 9.25 -20.06 45.14
N ASP A 567 10.03 -20.72 45.99
CA ASP A 567 10.23 -20.27 47.38
C ASP A 567 11.13 -19.03 47.49
N THR A 568 12.19 -18.93 46.67
CA THR A 568 13.17 -17.84 46.72
C THR A 568 13.58 -17.34 45.34
N TYR A 569 14.15 -16.14 45.24
CA TYR A 569 14.75 -15.67 43.98
C TYR A 569 15.89 -16.59 43.52
N ALA A 570 16.68 -17.13 44.46
CA ALA A 570 17.77 -18.05 44.18
C ALA A 570 17.31 -19.35 43.48
N THR A 571 16.22 -19.97 43.97
CA THR A 571 15.67 -21.19 43.36
C THR A 571 15.10 -20.91 41.98
N TYR A 572 14.39 -19.79 41.80
CA TYR A 572 13.88 -19.37 40.49
C TYR A 572 14.99 -19.25 39.42
N PHE A 573 16.10 -18.56 39.72
CA PHE A 573 17.18 -18.37 38.76
C PHE A 573 17.97 -19.67 38.48
N SER A 574 18.13 -20.52 39.49
CA SER A 574 18.74 -21.85 39.33
C SER A 574 17.89 -22.76 38.44
N ASP A 575 16.58 -22.84 38.68
CA ASP A 575 15.70 -23.80 37.99
C ASP A 575 15.36 -23.35 36.56
N LYS A 576 15.18 -22.04 36.33
CA LYS A 576 14.75 -21.51 35.04
C LYS A 576 15.89 -21.15 34.09
N TYR A 577 17.01 -20.66 34.63
CA TYR A 577 18.13 -20.16 33.83
C TYR A 577 19.45 -20.90 34.09
N SER A 578 19.48 -21.83 35.05
CA SER A 578 20.70 -22.57 35.44
C SER A 578 21.86 -21.64 35.87
N ILE A 579 21.53 -20.52 36.53
CA ILE A 579 22.52 -19.54 37.02
C ILE A 579 22.60 -19.63 38.55
N HIS A 580 23.82 -19.83 39.06
CA HIS A 580 24.09 -19.84 40.50
C HIS A 580 24.57 -18.49 41.00
N ILE A 581 24.06 -18.09 42.16
CA ILE A 581 24.42 -16.85 42.87
C ILE A 581 25.75 -17.06 43.60
N THR A 582 26.67 -16.12 43.46
CA THR A 582 27.95 -16.13 44.21
C THR A 582 27.79 -15.48 45.59
N HIS A 583 27.08 -14.36 45.67
CA HIS A 583 26.88 -13.61 46.92
C HIS A 583 25.43 -13.65 47.38
N LYS A 584 25.15 -14.44 48.42
CA LYS A 584 23.79 -14.63 48.96
C LYS A 584 23.24 -13.45 49.76
N ASN A 585 24.12 -12.59 50.29
CA ASN A 585 23.74 -11.42 51.11
C ASN A 585 23.76 -10.10 50.32
N GLN A 586 23.78 -10.16 48.98
CA GLN A 586 23.76 -8.94 48.16
C GLN A 586 22.40 -8.24 48.23
N PRO A 587 22.36 -6.90 48.16
CA PRO A 587 21.11 -6.16 48.11
C PRO A 587 20.37 -6.38 46.79
N MET A 588 19.06 -6.21 46.80
CA MET A 588 18.21 -6.31 45.61
C MET A 588 17.96 -4.94 45.01
N ILE A 589 17.78 -4.86 43.68
CA ILE A 589 17.52 -3.58 43.00
C ILE A 589 16.14 -3.57 42.36
N LYS A 590 15.42 -2.47 42.57
CA LYS A 590 14.17 -2.17 41.89
C LYS A 590 14.48 -1.45 40.59
N VAL A 591 13.88 -1.95 39.51
CA VAL A 591 14.18 -1.46 38.18
C VAL A 591 12.92 -1.07 37.44
N LYS A 592 13.06 -0.10 36.53
CA LYS A 592 12.01 0.28 35.59
C LYS A 592 12.55 0.21 34.17
N SER A 593 11.80 -0.44 33.29
CA SER A 593 12.16 -0.55 31.87
C SER A 593 12.17 0.83 31.20
N LEU A 594 13.20 1.06 30.40
CA LEU A 594 13.25 2.13 29.42
C LEU A 594 12.56 1.60 28.18
N GLY A 595 11.38 2.13 27.87
CA GLY A 595 10.57 1.68 26.75
C GLY A 595 11.18 2.09 25.41
N VAL A 596 12.19 1.36 24.92
CA VAL A 596 12.83 1.60 23.60
C VAL A 596 11.82 1.46 22.44
N SER A 597 10.70 0.78 22.66
CA SER A 597 9.69 0.47 21.63
C SER A 597 8.86 1.66 21.15
N LYS A 598 8.78 2.79 21.88
CA LYS A 598 7.94 3.94 21.51
C LYS A 598 8.79 5.19 21.28
N ILE A 599 9.24 5.37 20.04
CA ILE A 599 10.10 6.50 19.64
C ILE A 599 9.31 7.81 19.46
N ASN A 600 7.98 7.74 19.33
CA ASN A 600 7.14 8.92 19.12
C ASN A 600 6.47 9.39 20.42
N TYR A 601 6.95 10.52 20.94
CA TYR A 601 6.40 11.17 22.12
C TYR A 601 5.58 12.44 21.81
N LEU A 602 5.21 12.70 20.54
CA LEU A 602 4.39 13.88 20.16
C LEU A 602 2.89 13.69 20.38
N ILE A 603 2.44 12.46 20.64
CA ILE A 603 1.01 12.15 20.74
C ILE A 603 0.58 12.32 22.20
N PRO A 604 -0.37 13.22 22.50
CA PRO A 604 -0.92 13.33 23.84
C PRO A 604 -1.62 12.01 24.20
N ARG A 605 -1.21 11.42 25.32
CA ARG A 605 -1.92 10.29 25.90
C ARG A 605 -3.16 10.82 26.60
N ILE A 606 -4.22 11.08 25.84
CA ILE A 606 -5.56 11.23 26.43
C ILE A 606 -5.83 9.89 27.12
N SER A 607 -6.02 9.94 28.44
CA SER A 607 -6.24 8.79 29.31
C SER A 607 -7.54 8.06 28.93
N SER A 608 -7.52 7.26 27.86
CA SER A 608 -8.61 6.35 27.55
C SER A 608 -8.51 5.14 28.51
N GLY A 609 -8.85 5.34 29.78
CA GLY A 609 -9.39 4.39 30.78
C GLY A 609 -8.95 2.92 30.86
N LYS A 610 -7.91 2.49 30.15
CA LYS A 610 -7.37 1.13 30.22
C LYS A 610 -5.91 1.24 30.61
N VAL A 611 -5.69 1.35 31.92
CA VAL A 611 -4.40 1.11 32.54
C VAL A 611 -3.98 -0.29 32.12
N ASP A 612 -2.88 -0.40 31.38
CA ASP A 612 -2.27 -1.69 31.07
C ASP A 612 -1.89 -2.34 32.41
N LYS A 613 -2.56 -3.43 32.80
CA LYS A 613 -2.29 -4.18 34.03
C LYS A 613 -0.84 -4.68 34.13
N ARG A 614 -0.10 -4.70 33.01
CA ARG A 614 1.34 -5.05 32.98
C ARG A 614 2.26 -3.97 33.55
N SER A 615 1.80 -2.71 33.66
CA SER A 615 2.58 -1.57 34.17
C SER A 615 2.76 -1.57 35.70
N GLU A 616 2.02 -2.45 36.39
CA GLU A 616 1.98 -2.54 37.85
C GLU A 616 2.96 -3.54 38.45
N TYR A 617 3.57 -4.42 37.64
CA TYR A 617 4.60 -5.33 38.15
C TYR A 617 5.89 -4.56 38.43
N ILE A 618 6.27 -4.52 39.70
CA ILE A 618 7.58 -4.01 40.15
C ILE A 618 8.59 -5.08 39.77
N GLU A 619 9.49 -4.78 38.82
CA GLU A 619 10.58 -5.68 38.47
C GLU A 619 11.73 -5.50 39.48
N ILE A 620 12.06 -6.58 40.18
CA ILE A 620 13.18 -6.65 41.12
C ILE A 620 14.24 -7.57 40.50
N LEU A 621 15.48 -7.09 40.40
CA LEU A 621 16.60 -7.81 39.79
C LEU A 621 17.77 -7.98 40.76
N ILE A 622 18.58 -9.00 40.52
CA ILE A 622 19.83 -9.26 41.26
C ILE A 622 20.96 -8.46 40.58
N PRO A 623 21.70 -7.60 41.31
CA PRO A 623 22.82 -6.80 40.78
C PRO A 623 23.87 -7.61 40.03
N GLU A 624 24.22 -8.80 40.53
CA GLU A 624 25.17 -9.74 39.93
C GLU A 624 24.73 -10.22 38.53
N PHE A 625 23.42 -10.30 38.28
CA PHE A 625 22.86 -10.82 37.04
C PHE A 625 22.61 -9.74 35.98
N CYS A 626 23.18 -8.55 36.20
CA CYS A 626 23.02 -7.40 35.32
C CYS A 626 24.38 -6.93 34.80
N THR A 627 24.44 -6.53 33.53
CA THR A 627 25.54 -5.74 32.98
C THR A 627 25.28 -4.27 33.28
N TRP A 628 26.33 -3.55 33.69
CA TRP A 628 26.24 -2.17 34.14
C TRP A 628 26.79 -1.25 33.05
N HIS A 629 25.96 -0.38 32.51
CA HIS A 629 26.39 0.49 31.40
C HIS A 629 27.08 1.74 31.93
N LYS A 630 28.18 2.13 31.28
CA LYS A 630 29.00 3.29 31.67
C LYS A 630 28.36 4.63 31.28
N PHE A 631 27.39 4.62 30.37
CA PHE A 631 26.71 5.83 29.94
C PHE A 631 25.76 6.38 31.03
N PRO A 632 25.85 7.66 31.42
CA PRO A 632 25.04 8.20 32.50
C PRO A 632 23.54 8.17 32.21
N SER A 633 22.74 7.79 33.20
CA SER A 633 21.27 7.67 33.09
C SER A 633 20.54 8.97 32.73
N ALA A 634 21.04 10.12 33.17
CA ALA A 634 20.47 11.43 32.85
C ALA A 634 20.50 11.71 31.34
N TYR A 635 21.66 11.48 30.70
CA TYR A 635 21.80 11.58 29.25
C TYR A 635 21.01 10.46 28.55
N TRP A 636 20.94 9.26 29.13
CA TRP A 636 20.18 8.16 28.55
C TRP A 636 18.69 8.51 28.38
N LEU A 637 18.07 9.06 29.43
CA LEU A 637 16.66 9.42 29.40
C LEU A 637 16.37 10.49 28.36
N LYS A 638 17.20 11.54 28.29
CA LYS A 638 17.06 12.61 27.30
C LYS A 638 17.38 12.14 25.87
N ALA A 639 18.28 11.16 25.71
CA ALA A 639 18.61 10.57 24.41
C ALA A 639 17.40 9.86 23.79
N LEU A 640 16.56 9.19 24.58
CA LEU A 640 15.33 8.55 24.07
C LEU A 640 14.35 9.56 23.44
N MET A 641 14.36 10.82 23.91
CA MET A 641 13.49 11.89 23.40
C MET A 641 14.04 12.53 22.13
N LEU A 642 15.35 12.40 21.90
CA LEU A 642 16.09 13.08 20.85
C LEU A 642 15.51 12.83 19.44
N PRO A 643 15.14 11.61 19.01
CA PRO A 643 14.54 11.41 17.68
C PRO A 643 13.22 12.17 17.50
N THR A 644 12.41 12.27 18.56
CA THR A 644 11.16 13.04 18.52
C THR A 644 11.45 14.54 18.41
N ILE A 645 12.40 15.05 19.23
CA ILE A 645 12.79 16.46 19.24
C ILE A 645 13.34 16.88 17.88
N LEU A 646 14.26 16.10 17.32
CA LEU A 646 14.88 16.38 16.02
C LEU A 646 13.86 16.36 14.89
N TYR A 647 12.94 15.39 14.89
CA TYR A 647 11.84 15.35 13.92
C TYR A 647 10.95 16.58 14.00
N ARG A 648 10.56 17.00 15.21
CA ARG A 648 9.72 18.18 15.40
C ARG A 648 10.44 19.47 15.01
N LEU A 649 11.73 19.57 15.32
CA LEU A 649 12.61 20.67 14.94
C LEU A 649 12.70 20.79 13.41
N GLU A 650 12.92 19.70 12.69
CA GLU A 650 12.93 19.68 11.22
C GLU A 650 11.61 20.23 10.65
N LYS A 651 10.45 19.84 11.24
CA LYS A 651 9.14 20.34 10.79
C LYS A 651 8.90 21.81 11.13
N LEU A 652 9.43 22.31 12.24
CA LEU A 652 9.36 23.73 12.57
C LEU A 652 10.18 24.55 11.59
N LEU A 653 11.40 24.11 11.26
CA LEU A 653 12.24 24.80 10.27
C LEU A 653 11.63 24.79 8.88
N LEU A 654 10.99 23.69 8.46
CA LEU A 654 10.25 23.65 7.19
C LEU A 654 9.05 24.60 7.16
N ALA A 655 8.37 24.77 8.30
CA ALA A 655 7.27 25.73 8.40
C ALA A 655 7.79 27.17 8.32
N GLU A 656 8.94 27.45 8.91
CA GLU A 656 9.62 28.74 8.80
C GLU A 656 10.05 29.05 7.36
N ASP A 657 10.70 28.09 6.68
CA ASP A 657 11.06 28.23 5.26
C ASP A 657 9.83 28.53 4.38
N LEU A 658 8.70 27.86 4.67
CA LEU A 658 7.43 28.10 3.99
C LEU A 658 6.92 29.51 4.27
N LEU A 659 6.96 29.96 5.52
CA LEU A 659 6.53 31.30 5.93
C LEU A 659 7.35 32.36 5.20
N VAL A 660 8.69 32.24 5.19
CA VAL A 660 9.58 33.14 4.44
C VAL A 660 9.24 33.14 2.95
N LYS A 661 9.00 31.96 2.36
CA LYS A 661 8.63 31.84 0.95
C LYS A 661 7.27 32.48 0.64
N VAL A 662 6.27 32.31 1.50
CA VAL A 662 4.95 32.96 1.35
C VAL A 662 5.08 34.46 1.47
N ASN A 663 5.83 34.97 2.46
CA ASN A 663 6.06 36.40 2.62
C ASN A 663 6.75 37.00 1.40
N SER A 664 7.74 36.30 0.82
CA SER A 664 8.42 36.75 -0.41
C SER A 664 7.51 36.80 -1.64
N ILE A 665 6.45 35.99 -1.68
CA ILE A 665 5.48 35.95 -2.79
C ILE A 665 4.38 37.01 -2.59
N CYS A 666 4.07 37.33 -1.34
CA CYS A 666 2.96 38.20 -0.98
C CYS A 666 3.37 39.67 -0.69
N ASP A 667 4.67 40.01 -0.75
CA ASP A 667 5.21 41.33 -0.36
C ASP A 667 4.67 41.83 0.99
N ILE A 668 4.55 40.93 1.97
CA ILE A 668 4.14 41.28 3.33
C ILE A 668 5.41 41.65 4.09
N GLU A 669 5.63 42.95 4.29
CA GLU A 669 6.64 43.45 5.22
C GLU A 669 6.25 43.03 6.65
N VAL A 670 6.91 42.00 7.17
CA VAL A 670 6.84 41.68 8.59
C VAL A 670 7.75 42.68 9.30
N GLU A 671 7.16 43.64 10.01
CA GLU A 671 7.90 44.54 10.90
C GLU A 671 8.74 43.70 11.88
N GLY A 672 10.04 43.93 11.86
CA GLY A 672 11.01 43.12 12.61
C GLY A 672 10.79 43.16 14.13
N ASP A 673 10.94 41.98 14.73
CA ASP A 673 11.45 41.73 16.08
C ASP A 673 11.12 42.80 17.14
N THR A 674 9.95 42.73 17.77
CA THR A 674 9.79 43.15 19.18
C THR A 674 8.58 42.55 19.91
N ASN A 675 7.75 41.71 19.28
CA ASN A 675 6.63 41.08 19.99
C ASN A 675 6.93 39.63 20.37
N THR A 676 7.42 39.45 21.59
CA THR A 676 7.47 38.17 22.33
C THR A 676 6.08 37.54 22.58
N GLU A 677 5.01 38.07 21.99
CA GLU A 677 3.61 37.71 22.24
C GLU A 677 3.01 36.78 21.18
N ASP A 678 3.65 36.59 20.02
CA ASP A 678 3.24 35.57 19.01
C ASP A 678 3.71 34.15 19.40
N THR A 679 3.72 33.86 20.69
CA THR A 679 3.71 32.49 21.17
C THR A 679 2.36 31.87 20.79
N VAL A 680 2.36 30.90 19.88
CA VAL A 680 1.18 30.07 19.61
C VAL A 680 0.71 29.48 20.94
N LYS A 681 -0.34 30.07 21.53
CA LYS A 681 -0.95 29.55 22.75
C LYS A 681 -1.60 28.21 22.41
N ILE A 682 -1.27 27.20 23.21
CA ILE A 682 -1.61 25.78 23.01
C ILE A 682 -3.14 25.51 23.06
N GLU A 683 -3.94 26.50 23.48
CA GLU A 683 -5.39 26.33 23.68
C GLU A 683 -6.15 26.01 22.37
N ASP A 684 -5.61 26.38 21.20
CA ASP A 684 -6.23 26.09 19.90
C ASP A 684 -5.59 24.90 19.15
N PHE A 685 -4.95 23.96 19.85
CA PHE A 685 -4.53 22.70 19.25
C PHE A 685 -5.77 21.83 18.94
N SER A 686 -6.30 21.96 17.73
CA SER A 686 -7.49 21.27 17.19
C SER A 686 -7.44 19.73 17.18
N GLY A 687 -6.35 19.12 17.65
CA GLY A 687 -6.11 17.68 17.68
C GLY A 687 -6.96 16.87 18.68
N PHE A 688 -7.67 17.52 19.61
CA PHE A 688 -8.53 16.80 20.57
C PHE A 688 -9.74 16.11 19.91
N HIS A 689 -10.13 16.51 18.70
CA HIS A 689 -11.29 15.97 17.98
C HIS A 689 -10.96 15.13 16.74
N GLU A 690 -9.69 14.94 16.38
CA GLU A 690 -9.36 14.08 15.24
C GLU A 690 -9.46 12.60 15.62
N GLY A 691 -10.59 11.98 15.22
CA GLY A 691 -10.75 10.53 15.28
C GLY A 691 -9.60 9.81 14.56
N LYS A 692 -9.11 8.70 15.14
CA LYS A 692 -7.97 7.89 14.67
C LYS A 692 -7.97 7.72 13.15
N LYS A 693 -7.27 8.59 12.43
CA LYS A 693 -6.95 8.38 11.01
C LYS A 693 -5.95 7.23 10.95
N LYS A 694 -6.28 6.20 10.16
CA LYS A 694 -5.36 5.10 9.87
C LYS A 694 -4.06 5.68 9.32
N ASN A 695 -2.95 5.29 9.95
CA ASN A 695 -1.57 5.63 9.66
C ASN A 695 -1.32 6.13 8.22
N ILE A 696 -1.24 7.44 8.08
CA ILE A 696 -0.63 8.11 6.93
C ILE A 696 0.62 8.76 7.49
N LEU A 697 1.74 8.06 7.43
CA LEU A 697 3.10 8.60 7.48
C LEU A 697 4.03 7.40 7.30
N LEU A 698 4.80 7.38 6.22
CA LEU A 698 5.99 6.55 6.15
C LEU A 698 7.29 7.40 6.20
N PRO A 699 8.27 7.03 7.06
CA PRO A 699 8.94 7.98 7.95
C PRO A 699 10.43 7.66 8.27
N ILE A 700 11.10 8.53 9.04
CA ILE A 700 12.33 8.17 9.77
C ILE A 700 12.01 7.23 10.95
N SER A 701 10.78 7.26 11.49
CA SER A 701 10.31 6.35 12.55
C SER A 701 9.90 4.93 12.06
N GLU A 702 9.71 4.78 10.74
CA GLU A 702 9.71 3.55 9.92
C GLU A 702 10.89 2.64 10.13
N THR A 703 12.02 3.23 9.75
CA THR A 703 13.34 2.63 9.71
C THR A 703 13.87 2.26 11.09
N LEU A 704 13.20 2.73 12.15
CA LEU A 704 13.53 2.45 13.55
C LEU A 704 12.64 1.38 14.19
N LYS A 705 11.66 0.83 13.46
CA LYS A 705 11.07 -0.45 13.85
C LYS A 705 12.10 -1.53 13.55
N TYR A 706 12.51 -2.23 14.60
CA TYR A 706 13.33 -3.44 14.51
C TYR A 706 12.79 -4.34 13.38
N ILE A 707 13.66 -4.66 12.41
CA ILE A 707 13.34 -5.58 11.33
C ILE A 707 13.25 -6.97 11.96
N GLU A 708 12.05 -7.35 12.41
CA GLU A 708 11.76 -8.68 12.94
C GLU A 708 11.51 -9.74 11.85
N ASN A 709 11.54 -9.38 10.56
CA ASN A 709 11.14 -10.29 9.47
C ASN A 709 12.25 -10.63 8.47
N SER A 710 13.46 -10.84 8.94
CA SER A 710 14.48 -11.51 8.11
C SER A 710 15.35 -12.39 9.00
N HIS A 711 14.88 -13.61 9.26
CA HIS A 711 15.63 -14.87 9.32
C HIS A 711 14.79 -15.91 10.10
N GLY A 712 14.02 -16.68 9.34
CA GLY A 712 13.26 -17.84 9.81
C GLY A 712 13.19 -18.86 8.69
N ASN A 713 14.17 -19.77 8.71
CA ASN A 713 14.48 -20.83 7.76
C ASN A 713 13.29 -21.61 7.15
N ASN A 714 13.42 -21.88 5.84
CA ASN A 714 13.08 -23.09 5.10
C ASN A 714 12.10 -24.09 5.76
N ILE A 715 10.89 -24.21 5.18
CA ILE A 715 10.26 -25.51 4.89
C ILE A 715 9.43 -25.40 3.60
N VAL A 716 9.85 -26.24 2.66
CA VAL A 716 9.24 -26.72 1.42
C VAL A 716 7.71 -26.86 1.46
N SER A 717 7.01 -26.27 0.50
CA SER A 717 6.15 -27.01 -0.45
C SER A 717 5.44 -26.06 -1.42
N GLU A 718 5.53 -26.39 -2.70
CA GLU A 718 4.89 -25.75 -3.84
C GLU A 718 3.36 -25.79 -3.70
N TRP A 719 2.71 -24.63 -3.69
CA TRP A 719 1.26 -24.52 -3.77
C TRP A 719 0.83 -24.44 -5.24
N ASN A 720 0.60 -25.61 -5.84
CA ASN A 720 0.00 -25.75 -7.17
C ASN A 720 -1.52 -25.54 -7.15
N SER A 721 -2.06 -24.86 -8.16
CA SER A 721 -3.47 -24.47 -8.34
C SER A 721 -4.46 -25.63 -8.58
N ASN A 722 -4.05 -26.88 -8.41
CA ASN A 722 -4.85 -28.07 -8.76
C ASN A 722 -5.64 -28.68 -7.60
N ASN A 723 -5.56 -28.13 -6.39
CA ASN A 723 -6.31 -28.64 -5.24
C ASN A 723 -7.34 -27.61 -4.73
N PHE A 724 -8.46 -27.49 -5.44
CA PHE A 724 -9.71 -26.99 -4.87
C PHE A 724 -10.76 -28.12 -4.83
N PRO A 725 -11.51 -28.27 -3.73
CA PRO A 725 -12.60 -29.23 -3.65
C PRO A 725 -13.73 -28.80 -4.59
N ILE A 726 -14.06 -29.66 -5.56
CA ILE A 726 -15.13 -29.44 -6.53
C ILE A 726 -16.46 -29.89 -5.87
N ASP A 727 -17.33 -28.93 -5.60
CA ASP A 727 -18.65 -29.16 -5.00
C ASP A 727 -19.69 -29.49 -6.09
N ILE A 728 -19.89 -30.79 -6.37
CA ILE A 728 -20.62 -31.32 -7.53
C ILE A 728 -22.09 -31.68 -7.19
N GLU A 729 -22.51 -31.63 -5.92
CA GLU A 729 -23.79 -32.23 -5.49
C GLU A 729 -25.06 -31.47 -5.92
N ARG A 730 -24.96 -30.22 -6.37
CA ARG A 730 -26.14 -29.44 -6.78
C ARG A 730 -26.56 -29.57 -8.25
N GLN A 731 -25.93 -30.41 -9.06
CA GLN A 731 -26.19 -30.48 -10.52
C GLN A 731 -27.03 -31.67 -11.02
N LYS A 732 -27.42 -32.64 -10.17
CA LYS A 732 -27.99 -33.92 -10.66
C LYS A 732 -29.47 -34.19 -10.40
N LYS A 733 -30.27 -33.24 -9.91
CA LYS A 733 -31.74 -33.42 -9.83
C LYS A 733 -32.42 -32.73 -11.00
N HIS A 734 -32.79 -33.51 -12.01
CA HIS A 734 -33.98 -33.40 -12.88
C HIS A 734 -33.73 -34.07 -14.25
N ASN A 735 -33.80 -35.40 -14.28
CA ASN A 735 -34.03 -36.16 -15.51
C ASN A 735 -35.43 -36.78 -15.41
N ASN A 736 -36.35 -36.39 -16.29
CA ASN A 736 -37.32 -37.32 -16.87
C ASN A 736 -38.12 -36.70 -18.04
N VAL A 737 -38.18 -37.50 -19.11
CA VAL A 737 -39.29 -37.64 -20.10
C VAL A 737 -39.08 -37.15 -21.55
N ARG A 738 -39.05 -38.19 -22.42
CA ARG A 738 -39.53 -38.43 -23.80
C ARG A 738 -39.00 -37.64 -25.01
N CYS A 739 -38.31 -38.40 -25.87
CA CYS A 739 -38.08 -38.15 -27.28
C CYS A 739 -39.36 -38.23 -28.12
N SER A 740 -39.54 -37.29 -29.04
CA SER A 740 -40.27 -37.49 -30.29
C SER A 740 -39.38 -37.06 -31.47
N LYS A 741 -39.25 -37.95 -32.46
CA LYS A 741 -38.48 -37.79 -33.70
C LYS A 741 -39.06 -36.64 -34.52
N LEU A 742 -38.22 -35.79 -35.11
CA LEU A 742 -38.53 -34.98 -36.30
C LEU A 742 -37.22 -34.45 -36.93
N SER A 743 -37.20 -34.43 -38.26
CA SER A 743 -36.06 -34.25 -39.18
C SER A 743 -36.02 -32.83 -39.78
N TYR A 744 -34.86 -32.14 -39.82
CA TYR A 744 -34.75 -30.81 -40.47
C TYR A 744 -33.37 -30.47 -41.09
N ILE A 745 -33.43 -29.68 -42.18
CA ILE A 745 -32.41 -29.33 -43.19
C ILE A 745 -31.94 -27.86 -43.04
N TYR A 746 -30.78 -27.53 -43.63
CA TYR A 746 -30.02 -26.27 -43.60
C TYR A 746 -30.67 -25.11 -44.38
N VAL A 747 -30.55 -23.86 -43.87
CA VAL A 747 -30.51 -22.66 -44.74
C VAL A 747 -29.43 -21.67 -44.33
N ARG A 748 -28.75 -21.18 -45.37
CA ARG A 748 -27.63 -20.25 -45.38
C ARG A 748 -28.18 -18.94 -45.96
N CYS A 749 -28.27 -17.89 -45.15
CA CYS A 749 -28.61 -16.57 -45.66
C CYS A 749 -27.31 -15.87 -46.08
N LYS A 750 -27.29 -15.38 -47.33
CA LYS A 750 -26.26 -14.47 -47.85
C LYS A 750 -26.40 -13.10 -47.21
#